data_AF-A0A817AR01-F1
#
_entry.id   AF-A0A817AR01-F1
#
_cell.length_a   1.000
_cell.length_b   1.000
_cell.length_c   1.000
_cell.angle_alpha   90.00
_cell.angle_beta   90.00
_cell.angle_gamma   90.00
#
_symmetry.space_group_name_H-M   'P 1'
#
loop_
_entity.id
_entity.type
_entity.pdbx_description
1 polymer ?
#
loop_
_entity_poly.entity_id
_entity_poly.type
_entity_poly.pdbx_seq_one_letter_code
_entity_poly.pdbx_strand_id
1 'polypeptide(L)'
;MYYVYGLMGYGLNSKQSPPEIKVRYYKEGKAKWLRNLITMMERQSLIRLWSSFFYISTLFWMQVHSHSEYLIGLGSYDITGPAADVNMMGYADMAQVASGIHFRLRARTFIVSEPQGKRVVFVNIDACMASQIVTLKVIERLKARYGDLYTEKNVAISGIHTHAGPGGYLQYVVYIVTSLGFVRQSFDALVDGIENSIIQAHENLRPGSIFLNNGELLDAGVNRSPSAYLNNPSEERGEYKYDTDKEMTLLKFVDDQWGPVGSFNWFATHGTSMSRTNSLISGDNKGAAARLMEDWFEQREELVSDEIPRRVSSIIGNHQDSRKLASEELLEIASYFESQPGRPATRVSSAARRVRSALRKADKPGFVSAFCQTNCGDVSPNVLGAFCLDTGLRCDFNHSTCGGRNELCYGRGPGYPDEFESTRVIGERQFKKALDLFSKASEELQGKVDYRQVYVDFSQLNVTLSKKDGSSEVVRTCPAAMGFAFAAGTTDGPGAFDFTQGDDKGNPFWRMVRNFLKTPHKKQMDCHYPKPILLDTGEMTKPYAWAPSILSLQILRIGKLFILSVPGEFTTMAGRRLRDAVKTQLKRSGDKELSGEIHVVIAGLANGYSQYVTTFEEYQVQRYEGASTLFGPHTLSGYIQEFKKLSKSLVLGRNVQPGPQPPNLLDKQVSFLTPVVMDTATGGDSFGDVISDVPKNLSVKRGSDQVTVVFQSACPRNDLMTEGTFALVERLEREDKTWTPVYDDDDLCLRFKWSRHKKFSSRSQATIEWRIPESASPGVYRITHFGAAKKLFGSYFAEEHDRKTRAGLDYESSFGKMRPNDTILKLQRTTPYYKRNRAHVCSFFIRGECTRGEECPYRHEMPETGELSQQNIKDRYYGVNDPVAMKLLGKAGEMGTLESPDDQSIKTLYVGGLNSRILEQDLRDQFYAYGEIESIRILADKACAFVTYTAREGAEKAAQELSNRLVVNGQRLKLMWGRPQAPRPDQDGSNQQGGVAHSGLLPRAVISQQHNQPPPMQQYYMHPPPPNQDKPYYPSMDPQRMGAVISTQEAGGSSTENNGGSSSSYMMPPHQPYPPAPYGYMPSPYQQQYPGPMHHHYAPPPAAYQSYPQQPGPGSKPAPSPSAVSAPPPDSAPAGSSAPSGSSQQPPTASTTTDSSQ
;
A
#
# COMPACT_ATOMS: atom_id res chain seq x y z
N MET A 1 23.47 9.48 -52.44
CA MET A 1 23.85 8.94 -53.76
C MET A 1 22.63 8.20 -54.28
N TYR A 2 22.19 8.44 -55.52
CA TYR A 2 20.90 8.03 -56.10
C TYR A 2 19.66 8.67 -55.39
N TYR A 3 18.70 9.34 -56.03
CA TYR A 3 17.86 9.14 -57.26
C TYR A 3 16.55 8.38 -57.00
N VAL A 4 15.40 9.07 -57.15
CA VAL A 4 14.26 8.72 -58.04
C VAL A 4 13.06 9.67 -57.77
N TYR A 5 12.63 10.41 -58.82
CA TYR A 5 11.28 10.95 -59.17
C TYR A 5 10.36 11.62 -58.10
N GLY A 6 9.59 12.68 -58.40
CA GLY A 6 9.54 13.53 -59.61
C GLY A 6 8.22 14.34 -59.73
N LEU A 7 8.25 15.47 -60.48
CA LEU A 7 7.14 16.18 -61.19
C LEU A 7 5.77 16.38 -60.47
N MET A 8 5.18 17.57 -60.36
CA MET A 8 4.91 18.62 -61.38
C MET A 8 4.36 19.90 -60.71
N GLY A 9 4.39 21.08 -61.38
CA GLY A 9 3.65 22.28 -60.91
C GLY A 9 4.12 23.62 -61.50
N TYR A 10 3.26 24.29 -62.29
CA TYR A 10 3.47 25.56 -62.99
C TYR A 10 3.67 26.78 -62.04
N GLY A 11 4.30 27.90 -62.44
CA GLY A 11 5.02 28.23 -63.69
C GLY A 11 4.98 29.74 -64.05
N LEU A 12 5.82 30.20 -65.00
CA LEU A 12 5.74 31.48 -65.79
C LEU A 12 5.81 32.81 -64.98
N ASN A 13 6.41 33.95 -65.39
CA ASN A 13 6.91 34.57 -66.65
C ASN A 13 7.89 35.73 -66.26
N SER A 14 8.64 36.48 -67.09
CA SER A 14 9.22 36.27 -68.45
C SER A 14 10.08 37.49 -68.89
N LYS A 15 11.24 37.25 -69.55
CA LYS A 15 11.97 38.18 -70.47
C LYS A 15 12.52 39.49 -69.82
N GLN A 16 13.37 40.33 -70.43
CA GLN A 16 13.87 40.47 -71.81
C GLN A 16 15.31 41.09 -71.86
N SER A 17 15.91 41.23 -73.05
CA SER A 17 17.27 41.75 -73.35
C SER A 17 17.29 42.42 -74.76
N PRO A 18 18.42 42.92 -75.33
CA PRO A 18 19.65 43.58 -74.83
C PRO A 18 19.71 45.07 -75.35
N PRO A 19 20.87 45.81 -75.49
CA PRO A 19 21.93 45.59 -76.51
C PRO A 19 23.38 45.98 -76.09
N GLU A 20 24.33 45.95 -77.04
CA GLU A 20 25.76 46.34 -76.86
C GLU A 20 26.06 47.82 -77.20
N ILE A 21 27.21 48.36 -76.74
CA ILE A 21 28.17 49.09 -77.61
C ILE A 21 29.57 49.32 -76.98
N LYS A 22 30.57 49.25 -77.87
CA LYS A 22 32.01 49.56 -77.86
C LYS A 22 32.34 51.00 -77.35
N VAL A 23 33.57 51.45 -77.01
CA VAL A 23 34.95 50.89 -76.90
C VAL A 23 35.86 51.90 -76.17
N ARG A 24 36.79 51.45 -75.28
CA ARG A 24 38.21 51.89 -75.18
C ARG A 24 38.95 51.24 -74.00
N TYR A 25 40.28 51.33 -74.03
CA TYR A 25 41.21 50.71 -73.08
C TYR A 25 41.47 51.59 -71.85
N TYR A 26 41.66 50.95 -70.70
CA TYR A 26 42.93 51.09 -69.95
C TYR A 26 43.30 49.73 -69.33
N LYS A 27 44.60 49.50 -69.11
CA LYS A 27 45.10 48.28 -68.42
C LYS A 27 45.06 48.45 -66.90
N GLU A 28 45.29 47.34 -66.21
CA GLU A 28 45.43 47.19 -64.75
C GLU A 28 44.10 47.19 -63.95
N GLY A 29 43.96 46.24 -63.01
CA GLY A 29 42.78 46.07 -62.15
C GLY A 29 42.24 44.64 -62.04
N LYS A 30 41.92 43.97 -63.16
CA LYS A 30 41.16 42.69 -63.16
C LYS A 30 41.87 41.50 -62.47
N ALA A 31 43.20 41.50 -62.37
CA ALA A 31 43.97 40.43 -61.73
C ALA A 31 43.93 40.40 -60.18
N LYS A 32 43.42 41.48 -59.55
CA LYS A 32 43.23 41.58 -58.09
C LYS A 32 41.79 41.28 -57.68
N TRP A 33 40.81 41.74 -58.47
CA TRP A 33 39.39 41.51 -58.18
C TRP A 33 39.00 40.03 -58.25
N LEU A 34 39.47 39.28 -59.26
CA LEU A 34 39.15 37.85 -59.39
C LEU A 34 39.72 37.00 -58.23
N ARG A 35 40.94 37.31 -57.77
CA ARG A 35 41.56 36.65 -56.60
C ARG A 35 40.85 36.98 -55.29
N ASN A 36 40.40 38.23 -55.13
CA ASN A 36 39.56 38.62 -53.99
C ASN A 36 38.19 37.94 -54.03
N LEU A 37 37.58 37.75 -55.21
CA LEU A 37 36.29 37.07 -55.34
C LEU A 37 36.40 35.58 -54.97
N ILE A 38 37.43 34.89 -55.46
CA ILE A 38 37.69 33.48 -55.14
C ILE A 38 37.96 33.32 -53.64
N THR A 39 38.88 34.10 -53.05
CA THR A 39 39.14 34.01 -51.60
C THR A 39 37.95 34.48 -50.74
N MET A 40 37.06 35.33 -51.24
CA MET A 40 35.81 35.67 -50.57
C MET A 40 34.77 34.55 -50.67
N MET A 41 34.69 33.83 -51.80
CA MET A 41 33.80 32.66 -51.95
C MET A 41 34.31 31.45 -51.18
N GLU A 42 35.62 31.21 -51.11
CA GLU A 42 36.23 30.21 -50.23
C GLU A 42 36.01 30.58 -48.76
N ARG A 43 36.23 31.84 -48.36
CA ARG A 43 35.90 32.30 -47.01
C ARG A 43 34.41 32.20 -46.71
N GLN A 44 33.49 32.54 -47.62
CA GLN A 44 32.05 32.35 -47.39
C GLN A 44 31.64 30.88 -47.36
N SER A 45 32.31 30.00 -48.11
CA SER A 45 32.03 28.55 -48.08
C SER A 45 32.58 27.91 -46.81
N LEU A 46 33.77 28.30 -46.36
CA LEU A 46 34.33 27.91 -45.07
C LEU A 46 33.55 28.52 -43.90
N ILE A 47 33.12 29.78 -43.98
CA ILE A 47 32.26 30.41 -42.96
C ILE A 47 30.88 29.76 -42.96
N ARG A 48 30.33 29.32 -44.10
CA ARG A 48 29.07 28.54 -44.12
C ARG A 48 29.25 27.12 -43.61
N LEU A 49 30.34 26.44 -43.94
CA LEU A 49 30.65 25.13 -43.37
C LEU A 49 30.89 25.23 -41.86
N TRP A 50 31.66 26.22 -41.39
CA TRP A 50 31.86 26.48 -39.97
C TRP A 50 30.59 26.99 -39.29
N SER A 51 29.77 27.83 -39.91
CA SER A 51 28.50 28.27 -39.29
C SER A 51 27.46 27.16 -39.29
N SER A 52 27.45 26.25 -40.27
CA SER A 52 26.61 25.05 -40.26
C SER A 52 27.15 23.99 -39.30
N PHE A 53 28.47 23.84 -39.15
CA PHE A 53 29.05 22.96 -38.14
C PHE A 53 28.90 23.54 -36.74
N PHE A 54 28.90 24.87 -36.59
CA PHE A 54 28.61 25.59 -35.35
C PHE A 54 27.11 25.66 -35.07
N TYR A 55 26.22 25.65 -36.07
CA TYR A 55 24.77 25.46 -35.86
C TYR A 55 24.42 24.01 -35.58
N ILE A 56 25.09 23.04 -36.20
CA ILE A 56 24.90 21.61 -35.88
C ILE A 56 25.50 21.31 -34.51
N SER A 57 26.65 21.91 -34.15
CA SER A 57 27.19 21.80 -32.79
C SER A 57 26.37 22.59 -31.79
N THR A 58 25.86 23.80 -32.07
CA THR A 58 24.92 24.46 -31.16
C THR A 58 23.55 23.80 -31.16
N LEU A 59 23.14 23.00 -32.15
CA LEU A 59 21.95 22.14 -32.03
C LEU A 59 22.25 20.87 -31.22
N PHE A 60 23.45 20.31 -31.29
CA PHE A 60 23.93 19.25 -30.38
C PHE A 60 24.17 19.75 -28.94
N TRP A 61 24.51 21.03 -28.76
CA TRP A 61 24.72 21.69 -27.47
C TRP A 61 23.49 22.47 -26.97
N MET A 62 22.49 22.75 -27.81
CA MET A 62 21.13 23.18 -27.40
C MET A 62 20.19 21.98 -27.26
N GLN A 63 20.59 20.80 -27.73
CA GLN A 63 20.36 19.55 -27.00
C GLN A 63 21.20 19.48 -25.70
N VAL A 64 21.18 20.57 -24.91
CA VAL A 64 21.00 20.41 -23.46
C VAL A 64 19.64 19.73 -23.29
N HIS A 65 19.63 18.42 -23.45
CA HIS A 65 18.67 17.61 -22.72
C HIS A 65 18.90 17.96 -21.27
N SER A 66 17.96 18.67 -20.65
CA SER A 66 17.89 18.80 -19.21
C SER A 66 17.61 17.40 -18.67
N HIS A 67 18.66 16.58 -18.55
CA HIS A 67 18.60 15.32 -17.84
C HIS A 67 18.33 15.68 -16.39
N SER A 68 17.09 15.56 -15.96
CA SER A 68 16.75 15.63 -14.54
C SER A 68 17.66 14.65 -13.78
N GLU A 69 18.23 15.08 -12.65
CA GLU A 69 19.13 14.24 -11.87
C GLU A 69 18.44 13.00 -11.30
N TYR A 70 17.10 12.98 -11.29
CA TYR A 70 16.29 11.87 -10.81
C TYR A 70 15.23 11.40 -11.81
N LEU A 71 14.88 10.13 -11.66
CA LEU A 71 13.56 9.61 -11.97
C LEU A 71 12.72 9.65 -10.69
N ILE A 72 11.59 10.33 -10.74
CA ILE A 72 10.57 10.38 -9.68
C ILE A 72 9.38 9.50 -10.08
N GLY A 73 8.69 8.90 -9.12
CA GLY A 73 7.48 8.12 -9.37
C GLY A 73 6.60 8.08 -8.13
N LEU A 74 5.29 8.23 -8.31
CA LEU A 74 4.31 8.30 -7.22
C LEU A 74 3.15 7.33 -7.43
N GLY A 75 2.56 6.87 -6.32
CA GLY A 75 1.46 5.92 -6.31
C GLY A 75 0.62 6.02 -5.05
N SER A 76 -0.67 5.68 -5.15
CA SER A 76 -1.63 5.77 -4.04
C SER A 76 -2.69 4.66 -4.15
N TYR A 77 -2.90 3.91 -3.06
CA TYR A 77 -3.78 2.74 -3.04
C TYR A 77 -4.55 2.60 -1.72
N ASP A 78 -5.78 2.09 -1.75
CA ASP A 78 -6.63 1.84 -0.58
C ASP A 78 -6.07 0.71 0.34
N ILE A 79 -5.83 1.04 1.62
CA ILE A 79 -5.42 0.12 2.69
C ILE A 79 -6.52 -0.05 3.76
N THR A 80 -7.75 0.38 3.47
CA THR A 80 -8.86 0.36 4.42
C THR A 80 -9.19 -1.07 4.86
N GLY A 81 -8.93 -1.34 6.14
CA GLY A 81 -9.22 -2.61 6.77
C GLY A 81 -10.71 -2.80 7.13
N PRO A 82 -11.04 -3.80 7.98
CA PRO A 82 -12.42 -4.16 8.31
C PRO A 82 -13.19 -3.05 9.06
N ALA A 83 -14.17 -2.45 8.37
CA ALA A 83 -15.04 -1.37 8.87
C ALA A 83 -16.14 -1.82 9.86
N ALA A 84 -16.02 -3.00 10.46
CA ALA A 84 -17.01 -3.58 11.39
C ALA A 84 -16.37 -4.56 12.37
N ASP A 85 -16.87 -4.62 13.61
CA ASP A 85 -16.53 -5.58 14.68
C ASP A 85 -15.04 -5.69 15.07
N VAL A 86 -14.15 -4.79 14.60
CA VAL A 86 -12.71 -4.81 14.87
C VAL A 86 -12.29 -3.60 15.70
N ASN A 87 -11.49 -3.84 16.74
CA ASN A 87 -10.95 -2.78 17.60
C ASN A 87 -10.10 -1.78 16.81
N MET A 88 -10.18 -0.49 17.15
CA MET A 88 -9.37 0.56 16.53
C MET A 88 -7.97 0.62 17.19
N MET A 89 -6.93 0.94 16.42
CA MET A 89 -5.54 0.94 16.90
C MET A 89 -5.13 2.35 17.34
N GLY A 90 -4.62 2.47 18.56
CA GLY A 90 -4.14 3.72 19.13
C GLY A 90 -4.49 3.82 20.62
N TYR A 91 -5.76 4.11 20.91
CA TYR A 91 -6.26 4.38 22.26
C TYR A 91 -6.28 3.20 23.24
N ALA A 92 -5.99 1.98 22.78
CA ALA A 92 -6.00 0.74 23.58
C ALA A 92 -7.34 0.43 24.31
N ASP A 93 -8.44 1.04 23.88
CA ASP A 93 -9.78 0.86 24.46
C ASP A 93 -10.53 -0.29 23.77
N MET A 94 -10.84 -1.36 24.51
CA MET A 94 -11.61 -2.51 24.00
C MET A 94 -13.05 -2.19 23.61
N ALA A 95 -13.62 -1.07 24.07
CA ALA A 95 -14.94 -0.60 23.65
C ALA A 95 -14.90 0.13 22.30
N GLN A 96 -13.73 0.65 21.90
CA GLN A 96 -13.57 1.34 20.61
C GLN A 96 -13.49 0.32 19.46
N VAL A 97 -14.63 0.07 18.82
CA VAL A 97 -14.79 -0.94 17.76
C VAL A 97 -15.32 -0.26 16.51
N ALA A 98 -14.68 -0.55 15.36
CA ALA A 98 -15.10 -0.04 14.07
C ALA A 98 -16.55 -0.44 13.75
N SER A 99 -17.34 0.54 13.30
CA SER A 99 -18.74 0.41 12.91
C SER A 99 -19.08 1.32 11.72
N GLY A 100 -18.14 1.51 10.81
CA GLY A 100 -18.28 2.37 9.64
C GLY A 100 -16.98 3.01 9.14
N ILE A 101 -17.14 3.96 8.21
CA ILE A 101 -16.09 4.75 7.57
C ILE A 101 -16.53 6.22 7.55
N HIS A 102 -15.63 7.13 7.91
CA HIS A 102 -15.74 8.56 7.68
C HIS A 102 -15.04 8.96 6.38
N PHE A 103 -13.82 8.45 6.16
CA PHE A 103 -13.16 8.41 4.86
C PHE A 103 -12.11 7.30 4.83
N ARG A 104 -11.60 6.95 3.64
CA ARG A 104 -10.71 5.80 3.45
C ARG A 104 -9.29 6.05 3.94
N LEU A 105 -8.55 4.97 4.12
CA LEU A 105 -7.14 4.96 4.46
C LEU A 105 -6.31 4.65 3.20
N ARG A 106 -5.29 5.46 2.88
CA ARG A 106 -4.39 5.24 1.73
C ARG A 106 -2.96 4.89 2.15
N ALA A 107 -2.31 4.04 1.36
CA ALA A 107 -0.84 3.99 1.29
C ALA A 107 -0.39 4.90 0.15
N ARG A 108 0.41 5.93 0.46
CA ARG A 108 0.93 6.92 -0.49
C ARG A 108 2.44 6.78 -0.58
N THR A 109 2.95 6.54 -1.78
CA THR A 109 4.36 6.23 -2.03
C THR A 109 5.01 7.24 -2.95
N PHE A 110 6.26 7.63 -2.65
CA PHE A 110 7.19 8.13 -3.66
C PHE A 110 8.38 7.19 -3.82
N ILE A 111 8.93 7.17 -5.03
CA ILE A 111 10.23 6.59 -5.38
C ILE A 111 11.09 7.69 -5.98
N VAL A 112 12.35 7.77 -5.57
CA VAL A 112 13.38 8.61 -6.19
C VAL A 112 14.53 7.71 -6.59
N SER A 113 14.91 7.73 -7.86
CA SER A 113 16.02 6.94 -8.43
C SER A 113 16.98 7.86 -9.17
N GLU A 114 18.28 7.68 -8.99
CA GLU A 114 19.25 8.09 -10.01
C GLU A 114 18.95 7.30 -11.31
N PRO A 115 19.03 7.90 -12.52
CA PRO A 115 18.68 7.21 -13.78
C PRO A 115 19.44 5.90 -14.05
N GLN A 116 20.65 5.76 -13.50
CA GLN A 116 21.53 4.58 -13.67
C GLN A 116 22.11 4.09 -12.32
N GLY A 117 21.52 4.51 -11.19
CA GLY A 117 22.12 4.38 -9.86
C GLY A 117 21.16 3.90 -8.78
N LYS A 118 21.30 4.44 -7.57
CA LYS A 118 20.52 4.04 -6.40
C LYS A 118 19.12 4.63 -6.45
N ARG A 119 18.20 3.93 -5.78
CA ARG A 119 16.83 4.38 -5.52
C ARG A 119 16.41 4.17 -4.10
N VAL A 120 15.55 5.06 -3.61
CA VAL A 120 14.87 4.99 -2.32
C VAL A 120 13.36 5.02 -2.53
N VAL A 121 12.64 4.33 -1.65
CA VAL A 121 11.17 4.28 -1.61
C VAL A 121 10.72 4.74 -0.24
N PHE A 122 9.77 5.65 -0.19
CA PHE A 122 9.15 6.09 1.06
C PHE A 122 7.63 5.96 0.94
N VAL A 123 7.05 5.15 1.82
CA VAL A 123 5.61 4.91 1.93
C VAL A 123 5.09 5.61 3.18
N ASN A 124 4.13 6.51 3.01
CA ASN A 124 3.34 7.05 4.10
C ASN A 124 1.98 6.36 4.12
N ILE A 125 1.66 5.64 5.21
CA ILE A 125 0.40 4.91 5.36
C ILE A 125 -0.54 5.62 6.33
N ASP A 126 -1.82 5.70 5.95
CA ASP A 126 -2.89 6.24 6.78
C ASP A 126 -3.29 5.24 7.90
N ALA A 127 -2.33 4.88 8.74
CA ALA A 127 -2.49 3.93 9.85
C ALA A 127 -1.80 4.45 11.12
N CYS A 128 -2.07 3.79 12.26
CA CYS A 128 -1.55 4.20 13.56
C CYS A 128 -0.02 4.05 13.67
N MET A 129 0.59 3.07 13.00
CA MET A 129 2.05 2.89 12.94
C MET A 129 2.43 1.90 11.84
N ALA A 130 3.68 1.95 11.37
CA ALA A 130 4.25 0.85 10.62
C ALA A 130 4.42 -0.39 11.51
N SER A 131 4.32 -1.58 10.91
CA SER A 131 4.34 -2.86 11.62
C SER A 131 5.45 -3.75 11.07
N GLN A 132 6.33 -4.24 11.94
CA GLN A 132 7.49 -5.06 11.58
C GLN A 132 7.11 -6.27 10.70
N ILE A 133 5.98 -6.91 10.97
CA ILE A 133 5.50 -8.09 10.23
C ILE A 133 4.93 -7.71 8.86
N VAL A 134 4.31 -6.53 8.73
CA VAL A 134 3.84 -5.96 7.45
C VAL A 134 5.06 -5.57 6.62
N THR A 135 6.02 -4.84 7.19
CA THR A 135 7.27 -4.46 6.52
C THR A 135 8.02 -5.69 6.02
N LEU A 136 8.24 -6.71 6.85
CA LEU A 136 8.89 -7.95 6.43
C LEU A 136 8.16 -8.63 5.26
N LYS A 137 6.82 -8.70 5.27
CA LYS A 137 6.06 -9.36 4.20
C LYS A 137 6.02 -8.53 2.90
N VAL A 138 6.00 -7.20 3.00
CA VAL A 138 6.13 -6.30 1.85
C VAL A 138 7.50 -6.46 1.19
N ILE A 139 8.60 -6.46 1.96
CA ILE A 139 9.94 -6.69 1.41
C ILE A 139 10.06 -8.09 0.79
N GLU A 140 9.48 -9.12 1.40
CA GLU A 140 9.45 -10.49 0.85
C GLU A 140 8.80 -10.52 -0.55
N ARG A 141 7.62 -9.92 -0.71
CA ARG A 141 6.91 -9.87 -2.00
C ARG A 141 7.60 -8.98 -3.02
N LEU A 142 8.07 -7.79 -2.63
CA LEU A 142 8.82 -6.90 -3.53
C LEU A 142 10.11 -7.58 -4.04
N LYS A 143 10.78 -8.35 -3.18
CA LYS A 143 11.96 -9.13 -3.58
C LYS A 143 11.61 -10.30 -4.50
N ALA A 144 10.46 -10.95 -4.32
CA ALA A 144 9.97 -11.96 -5.27
C ALA A 144 9.62 -11.36 -6.64
N ARG A 145 9.11 -10.10 -6.68
CA ARG A 145 8.69 -9.40 -7.90
C ARG A 145 9.84 -8.70 -8.65
N TYR A 146 10.78 -8.10 -7.93
CA TYR A 146 11.82 -7.20 -8.48
C TYR A 146 13.26 -7.58 -8.12
N GLY A 147 13.48 -8.71 -7.44
CA GLY A 147 14.80 -9.09 -6.93
C GLY A 147 15.32 -8.10 -5.87
N ASP A 148 16.63 -7.92 -5.80
CA ASP A 148 17.28 -7.01 -4.83
C ASP A 148 17.13 -5.50 -5.13
N LEU A 149 16.19 -5.10 -6.01
CA LEU A 149 15.89 -3.70 -6.33
C LEU A 149 15.23 -2.95 -5.16
N TYR A 150 14.42 -3.67 -4.37
CA TYR A 150 13.68 -3.15 -3.22
C TYR A 150 13.90 -4.05 -2.02
N THR A 151 14.50 -3.49 -0.97
CA THR A 151 15.04 -4.21 0.18
C THR A 151 14.77 -3.43 1.48
N GLU A 152 15.01 -4.07 2.61
CA GLU A 152 15.00 -3.45 3.94
C GLU A 152 15.91 -2.21 4.06
N LYS A 153 16.88 -2.06 3.15
CA LYS A 153 17.85 -0.97 3.14
C LYS A 153 17.31 0.32 2.51
N ASN A 154 16.50 0.20 1.47
CA ASN A 154 16.08 1.34 0.64
C ASN A 154 14.57 1.58 0.57
N VAL A 155 13.75 0.72 1.17
CA VAL A 155 12.32 0.95 1.39
C VAL A 155 12.09 1.37 2.84
N ALA A 156 11.36 2.46 3.05
CA ALA A 156 10.86 2.90 4.35
C ALA A 156 9.33 2.97 4.33
N ILE A 157 8.68 2.54 5.41
CA ILE A 157 7.22 2.61 5.58
C ILE A 157 6.93 3.34 6.90
N SER A 158 6.16 4.44 6.88
CA SER A 158 5.88 5.35 8.01
C SER A 158 4.38 5.51 8.22
N GLY A 159 3.89 5.43 9.44
CA GLY A 159 2.47 5.70 9.74
C GLY A 159 2.16 7.18 10.02
N ILE A 160 1.00 7.68 9.58
CA ILE A 160 0.52 9.03 9.97
C ILE A 160 0.09 9.13 11.44
N HIS A 161 0.03 8.01 12.16
CA HIS A 161 -0.43 7.93 13.54
C HIS A 161 -1.89 8.38 13.74
N THR A 162 -2.79 7.95 12.85
CA THR A 162 -4.24 8.00 13.10
C THR A 162 -4.65 6.95 14.13
N HIS A 163 -5.37 7.37 15.17
CA HIS A 163 -5.99 6.49 16.17
C HIS A 163 -7.35 5.93 15.71
N ALA A 164 -7.79 6.29 14.50
CA ALA A 164 -9.06 5.87 13.90
C ALA A 164 -8.88 4.86 12.75
N GLY A 165 -7.81 4.04 12.78
CA GLY A 165 -7.62 2.89 11.88
C GLY A 165 -7.92 1.54 12.56
N PRO A 166 -8.34 0.49 11.83
CA PRO A 166 -8.60 -0.84 12.39
C PRO A 166 -7.31 -1.57 12.80
N GLY A 167 -7.33 -2.23 13.95
CA GLY A 167 -6.17 -2.87 14.57
C GLY A 167 -5.88 -4.31 14.16
N GLY A 168 -5.07 -5.00 14.97
CA GLY A 168 -4.73 -6.42 14.82
C GLY A 168 -3.65 -6.75 13.78
N TYR A 169 -2.91 -5.77 13.25
CA TYR A 169 -1.87 -5.98 12.23
C TYR A 169 -0.42 -5.94 12.78
N LEU A 170 -0.25 -5.85 14.10
CA LEU A 170 1.03 -5.93 14.82
C LEU A 170 1.26 -7.35 15.34
N GLN A 171 2.51 -7.75 15.56
CA GLN A 171 2.86 -9.17 15.84
C GLN A 171 3.24 -9.50 17.29
N TYR A 172 3.39 -8.49 18.15
CA TYR A 172 3.83 -8.66 19.54
C TYR A 172 2.64 -8.55 20.48
N VAL A 173 2.61 -9.39 21.53
CA VAL A 173 1.40 -9.60 22.36
C VAL A 173 0.78 -8.29 22.87
N VAL A 174 1.60 -7.34 23.33
CA VAL A 174 1.11 -6.10 23.96
C VAL A 174 0.28 -5.22 23.03
N TYR A 175 0.47 -5.33 21.70
CA TYR A 175 -0.26 -4.53 20.70
C TYR A 175 -1.53 -5.21 20.18
N ILE A 176 -1.78 -6.48 20.52
CA ILE A 176 -2.92 -7.25 20.01
C ILE A 176 -3.93 -7.66 21.09
N VAL A 177 -3.66 -7.37 22.38
CA VAL A 177 -4.60 -7.69 23.48
C VAL A 177 -5.98 -7.05 23.22
N THR A 178 -6.00 -5.77 22.88
CA THR A 178 -7.24 -4.98 22.72
C THR A 178 -7.99 -5.34 21.44
N SER A 179 -7.27 -5.77 20.40
CA SER A 179 -7.83 -6.27 19.13
C SER A 179 -8.26 -7.73 19.17
N LEU A 180 -8.24 -8.36 20.37
CA LEU A 180 -8.56 -9.77 20.58
C LEU A 180 -7.69 -10.69 19.72
N GLY A 181 -6.42 -10.32 19.56
CA GLY A 181 -5.44 -11.01 18.73
C GLY A 181 -5.24 -10.38 17.36
N PHE A 182 -4.63 -11.15 16.47
CA PHE A 182 -4.26 -10.74 15.12
C PHE A 182 -5.48 -10.76 14.18
N VAL A 183 -5.66 -9.72 13.39
CA VAL A 183 -6.78 -9.55 12.46
C VAL A 183 -6.25 -9.63 11.03
N ARG A 184 -6.35 -10.84 10.45
CA ARG A 184 -5.76 -11.14 9.14
C ARG A 184 -6.24 -10.21 8.03
N GLN A 185 -7.49 -9.74 8.09
CA GLN A 185 -8.05 -8.78 7.13
C GLN A 185 -7.33 -7.42 7.14
N SER A 186 -6.96 -6.91 8.33
CA SER A 186 -6.19 -5.67 8.47
C SER A 186 -4.76 -5.84 7.96
N PHE A 187 -4.15 -7.00 8.24
CA PHE A 187 -2.79 -7.32 7.78
C PHE A 187 -2.73 -7.45 6.25
N ASP A 188 -3.64 -8.21 5.63
CA ASP A 188 -3.65 -8.41 4.18
C ASP A 188 -3.94 -7.09 3.46
N ALA A 189 -4.91 -6.29 3.90
CA ALA A 189 -5.20 -4.97 3.31
C ALA A 189 -3.98 -4.02 3.35
N LEU A 190 -3.23 -4.01 4.46
CA LEU A 190 -2.00 -3.22 4.57
C LEU A 190 -0.88 -3.74 3.65
N VAL A 191 -0.61 -5.05 3.65
CA VAL A 191 0.46 -5.63 2.80
C VAL A 191 0.14 -5.45 1.32
N ASP A 192 -1.09 -5.80 0.90
CA ASP A 192 -1.54 -5.70 -0.49
C ASP A 192 -1.55 -4.24 -0.96
N GLY A 193 -2.10 -3.30 -0.18
CA GLY A 193 -2.18 -1.89 -0.58
C GLY A 193 -0.83 -1.16 -0.55
N ILE A 194 0.07 -1.49 0.39
CA ILE A 194 1.45 -0.99 0.36
C ILE A 194 2.16 -1.50 -0.90
N GLU A 195 2.11 -2.80 -1.19
CA GLU A 195 2.73 -3.37 -2.40
C GLU A 195 2.20 -2.67 -3.67
N ASN A 196 0.88 -2.55 -3.81
CA ASN A 196 0.28 -1.90 -4.99
C ASN A 196 0.63 -0.40 -5.11
N SER A 197 0.75 0.33 -3.99
CA SER A 197 1.23 1.73 -4.03
C SER A 197 2.68 1.85 -4.51
N ILE A 198 3.54 0.87 -4.20
CA ILE A 198 4.93 0.81 -4.66
C ILE A 198 5.01 0.37 -6.12
N ILE A 199 4.16 -0.56 -6.56
CA ILE A 199 4.03 -0.97 -7.97
C ILE A 199 3.62 0.23 -8.83
N GLN A 200 2.55 0.96 -8.46
CA GLN A 200 2.16 2.19 -9.16
C GLN A 200 3.30 3.22 -9.20
N ALA A 201 3.98 3.44 -8.08
CA ALA A 201 5.08 4.40 -8.02
C ALA A 201 6.32 3.96 -8.84
N HIS A 202 6.51 2.65 -9.05
CA HIS A 202 7.53 2.09 -9.94
C HIS A 202 7.14 2.25 -11.42
N GLU A 203 5.89 1.95 -11.76
CA GLU A 203 5.35 2.06 -13.12
C GLU A 203 5.23 3.53 -13.58
N ASN A 204 5.08 4.46 -12.63
CA ASN A 204 5.10 5.91 -12.86
C ASN A 204 6.50 6.56 -12.81
N LEU A 205 7.61 5.79 -12.81
CA LEU A 205 8.97 6.37 -12.78
C LEU A 205 9.28 7.16 -14.07
N ARG A 206 9.42 8.48 -13.95
CA ARG A 206 9.65 9.44 -15.04
C ARG A 206 10.70 10.50 -14.64
N PRO A 207 11.43 11.12 -15.59
CA PRO A 207 12.29 12.27 -15.30
C PRO A 207 11.54 13.41 -14.59
N GLY A 208 12.12 13.97 -13.53
CA GLY A 208 11.49 15.06 -12.81
C GLY A 208 12.22 15.55 -11.56
N SER A 209 12.19 16.86 -11.34
CA SER A 209 12.84 17.54 -10.22
C SER A 209 12.05 17.48 -8.91
N ILE A 210 12.78 17.64 -7.79
CA ILE A 210 12.24 17.66 -6.43
C ILE A 210 12.60 18.99 -5.79
N PHE A 211 11.59 19.74 -5.33
CA PHE A 211 11.76 21.01 -4.64
C PHE A 211 11.41 20.87 -3.16
N LEU A 212 12.17 21.55 -2.31
CA LEU A 212 11.99 21.58 -0.86
C LEU A 212 11.55 22.98 -0.39
N ASN A 213 10.77 23.05 0.69
CA ASN A 213 10.42 24.31 1.37
C ASN A 213 10.03 24.06 2.84
N ASN A 214 10.32 25.00 3.74
CA ASN A 214 10.04 24.88 5.17
C ASN A 214 9.27 26.12 5.68
N GLY A 215 8.42 25.95 6.69
CA GLY A 215 7.77 27.10 7.33
C GLY A 215 6.97 26.81 8.59
N GLU A 216 6.86 27.84 9.43
CA GLU A 216 6.16 27.79 10.72
C GLU A 216 4.64 27.63 10.54
N LEU A 217 4.07 26.57 11.12
CA LEU A 217 2.65 26.29 11.26
C LEU A 217 2.26 26.37 12.74
N LEU A 218 1.43 27.36 13.06
CA LEU A 218 0.86 27.54 14.39
C LEU A 218 -0.52 26.87 14.48
N ASP A 219 -1.00 26.67 15.71
CA ASP A 219 -2.34 26.19 16.05
C ASP A 219 -2.79 24.86 15.42
N ALA A 220 -1.84 24.03 14.95
CA ALA A 220 -2.07 22.64 14.51
C ALA A 220 -1.50 21.59 15.49
N GLY A 221 -0.90 22.01 16.60
CA GLY A 221 -0.40 21.13 17.66
C GLY A 221 0.00 21.90 18.94
N VAL A 222 -0.16 21.26 20.11
CA VAL A 222 0.18 21.76 21.46
C VAL A 222 0.88 20.68 22.28
N ASN A 223 1.77 21.04 23.21
CA ASN A 223 2.43 20.03 24.06
C ASN A 223 1.42 19.45 25.08
N ARG A 224 1.31 18.12 25.13
CA ARG A 224 0.42 17.39 26.08
C ARG A 224 1.13 16.92 27.35
N SER A 225 2.46 17.03 27.40
CA SER A 225 3.30 16.74 28.55
C SER A 225 4.29 17.89 28.86
N PRO A 226 3.82 19.15 28.95
CA PRO A 226 4.69 20.33 29.08
C PRO A 226 5.54 20.32 30.36
N SER A 227 5.03 19.72 31.44
CA SER A 227 5.78 19.47 32.68
C SER A 227 6.99 18.55 32.49
N ALA A 228 6.94 17.60 31.55
CA ALA A 228 8.10 16.80 31.16
C ALA A 228 9.05 17.59 30.26
N TYR A 229 8.54 18.32 29.25
CA TYR A 229 9.36 19.19 28.39
C TYR A 229 10.17 20.20 29.20
N LEU A 230 9.56 20.84 30.22
CA LEU A 230 10.23 21.81 31.10
C LEU A 230 11.39 21.23 31.92
N ASN A 231 11.48 19.91 32.09
CA ASN A 231 12.59 19.27 32.78
C ASN A 231 13.87 19.19 31.93
N ASN A 232 13.78 19.38 30.61
CA ASN A 232 14.96 19.58 29.76
C ASN A 232 15.73 20.86 30.20
N PRO A 233 17.07 20.91 30.02
CA PRO A 233 17.89 22.03 30.44
C PRO A 233 17.37 23.39 29.96
N SER A 234 17.37 24.39 30.84
CA SER A 234 16.94 25.76 30.52
C SER A 234 17.79 26.42 29.43
N GLU A 235 19.08 26.09 29.39
CA GLU A 235 20.03 26.48 28.33
C GLU A 235 19.51 26.04 26.95
N GLU A 236 19.33 24.72 26.76
CA GLU A 236 18.83 24.11 25.53
C GLU A 236 17.41 24.57 25.18
N ARG A 237 16.51 24.67 26.16
CA ARG A 237 15.15 25.19 25.93
C ARG A 237 15.14 26.65 25.47
N GLY A 238 16.17 27.44 25.82
CA GLY A 238 16.34 28.82 25.36
C GLY A 238 16.67 28.94 23.88
N GLU A 239 17.14 27.87 23.22
CA GLU A 239 17.43 27.85 21.79
C GLU A 239 16.15 27.76 20.93
N TYR A 240 15.00 27.40 21.52
CA TYR A 240 13.75 27.14 20.80
C TYR A 240 12.60 28.07 21.22
N LYS A 241 11.98 28.72 20.24
CA LYS A 241 10.81 29.60 20.39
C LYS A 241 9.56 28.90 20.96
N TYR A 242 9.48 27.57 20.86
CA TYR A 242 8.29 26.78 21.23
C TYR A 242 8.63 25.44 21.90
N ASP A 243 7.70 24.97 22.74
CA ASP A 243 7.66 23.65 23.38
C ASP A 243 7.27 22.49 22.45
N THR A 244 7.07 22.79 21.18
CA THR A 244 6.56 21.90 20.12
C THR A 244 7.19 22.30 18.79
N ASP A 245 7.44 21.34 17.91
CA ASP A 245 8.02 21.63 16.59
C ASP A 245 6.95 22.19 15.63
N LYS A 246 6.99 23.51 15.45
CA LYS A 246 6.09 24.25 14.56
C LYS A 246 6.51 24.22 13.09
N GLU A 247 7.70 23.74 12.75
CA GLU A 247 8.13 23.69 11.35
C GLU A 247 7.43 22.56 10.58
N MET A 248 6.84 22.91 9.44
CA MET A 248 6.46 21.95 8.40
C MET A 248 7.54 21.95 7.31
N THR A 249 8.05 20.77 6.96
CA THR A 249 8.94 20.56 5.81
C THR A 249 8.15 19.93 4.67
N LEU A 250 8.17 20.55 3.51
CA LEU A 250 7.49 20.10 2.30
C LEU A 250 8.49 19.66 1.23
N LEU A 251 8.21 18.53 0.59
CA LEU A 251 8.74 18.16 -0.71
C LEU A 251 7.66 18.28 -1.78
N LYS A 252 8.04 18.78 -2.95
CA LYS A 252 7.20 18.96 -4.14
C LYS A 252 7.87 18.23 -5.30
N PHE A 253 7.13 17.30 -5.91
CA PHE A 253 7.58 16.49 -7.03
C PHE A 253 7.05 17.10 -8.33
N VAL A 254 7.92 17.32 -9.31
CA VAL A 254 7.59 17.94 -10.60
C VAL A 254 8.12 17.06 -11.73
N ASP A 255 7.21 16.47 -12.50
CA ASP A 255 7.48 15.68 -13.69
C ASP A 255 7.80 16.60 -14.87
N ASP A 256 8.83 16.27 -15.67
CA ASP A 256 9.32 17.13 -16.76
C ASP A 256 8.30 17.33 -17.90
N GLN A 257 7.30 16.45 -18.03
CA GLN A 257 6.23 16.51 -19.04
C GLN A 257 4.94 17.12 -18.47
N TRP A 258 4.55 16.77 -17.25
CA TRP A 258 3.23 17.04 -16.69
C TRP A 258 3.21 18.11 -15.59
N GLY A 259 4.37 18.60 -15.16
CA GLY A 259 4.48 19.56 -14.08
C GLY A 259 4.30 18.90 -12.70
N PRO A 260 3.74 19.60 -11.69
CA PRO A 260 3.65 19.05 -10.34
C PRO A 260 2.79 17.78 -10.25
N VAL A 261 3.35 16.71 -9.68
CA VAL A 261 2.72 15.37 -9.57
C VAL A 261 2.54 14.88 -8.14
N GLY A 262 3.06 15.59 -7.13
CA GLY A 262 2.74 15.30 -5.74
C GLY A 262 3.45 16.17 -4.71
N SER A 263 3.09 15.96 -3.43
CA SER A 263 3.81 16.55 -2.29
C SER A 263 3.87 15.63 -1.06
N PHE A 264 4.95 15.74 -0.28
CA PHE A 264 5.12 15.02 0.98
C PHE A 264 5.49 16.01 2.09
N ASN A 265 4.73 16.00 3.19
CA ASN A 265 4.62 17.12 4.12
C ASN A 265 4.83 16.64 5.57
N TRP A 266 6.04 16.81 6.12
CA TRP A 266 6.36 16.42 7.51
C TRP A 266 5.98 17.52 8.48
N PHE A 267 5.19 17.19 9.52
CA PHE A 267 4.80 18.11 10.59
C PHE A 267 4.41 17.35 11.87
N ALA A 268 4.76 17.87 13.05
CA ALA A 268 4.53 17.21 14.34
C ALA A 268 3.11 17.48 14.88
N THR A 269 2.20 16.50 14.78
CA THR A 269 0.93 16.49 15.54
C THR A 269 0.30 15.08 15.50
N HIS A 270 -0.23 14.57 16.61
CA HIS A 270 -0.91 13.28 16.66
C HIS A 270 -2.14 13.23 15.74
N GLY A 271 -2.47 12.04 15.22
CA GLY A 271 -3.76 11.74 14.59
C GLY A 271 -4.82 11.35 15.63
N THR A 272 -5.11 12.27 16.56
CA THR A 272 -6.05 12.13 17.69
C THR A 272 -7.06 13.28 17.75
N SER A 273 -7.53 13.75 16.60
CA SER A 273 -8.65 14.71 16.52
C SER A 273 -10.01 14.00 16.59
N MET A 274 -10.08 12.78 16.06
CA MET A 274 -11.13 11.78 16.34
C MET A 274 -10.82 11.11 17.68
N SER A 275 -11.75 11.17 18.63
CA SER A 275 -11.55 10.70 20.01
C SER A 275 -11.60 9.18 20.14
N ARG A 276 -11.30 8.65 21.34
CA ARG A 276 -11.52 7.24 21.69
C ARG A 276 -12.99 6.80 21.62
N THR A 277 -13.95 7.73 21.55
CA THR A 277 -15.38 7.43 21.38
C THR A 277 -15.82 7.37 19.92
N ASN A 278 -14.96 7.76 18.96
CA ASN A 278 -15.19 7.53 17.54
C ASN A 278 -15.19 6.02 17.23
N SER A 279 -16.10 5.59 16.35
CA SER A 279 -16.18 4.23 15.81
C SER A 279 -16.09 4.16 14.27
N LEU A 280 -15.86 5.27 13.58
CA LEU A 280 -15.73 5.30 12.11
C LEU A 280 -14.26 5.33 11.69
N ILE A 281 -13.90 4.50 10.70
CA ILE A 281 -12.54 4.54 10.13
C ILE A 281 -12.25 5.92 9.54
N SER A 282 -11.10 6.50 9.87
CA SER A 282 -10.71 7.84 9.48
C SER A 282 -9.18 7.97 9.42
N GLY A 283 -8.66 8.68 8.42
CA GLY A 283 -7.25 9.09 8.39
C GLY A 283 -6.92 10.23 9.37
N ASP A 284 -7.87 10.66 10.20
CA ASP A 284 -7.75 11.78 11.14
C ASP A 284 -7.26 13.06 10.44
N ASN A 285 -6.67 14.02 11.17
CA ASN A 285 -6.34 15.33 10.66
C ASN A 285 -5.28 15.30 9.53
N LYS A 286 -4.37 14.32 9.53
CA LYS A 286 -3.36 14.15 8.47
C LYS A 286 -3.93 13.53 7.20
N GLY A 287 -4.82 12.54 7.31
CA GLY A 287 -5.56 12.02 6.16
C GLY A 287 -6.50 13.06 5.55
N ALA A 288 -7.15 13.88 6.40
CA ALA A 288 -7.98 14.99 5.94
C ALA A 288 -7.14 16.06 5.21
N ALA A 289 -5.96 16.42 5.72
CA ALA A 289 -5.03 17.33 5.04
C ALA A 289 -4.56 16.77 3.68
N ALA A 290 -4.28 15.47 3.61
CA ALA A 290 -3.92 14.77 2.38
C ALA A 290 -5.03 14.85 1.33
N ARG A 291 -6.25 14.46 1.71
CA ARG A 291 -7.42 14.47 0.83
C ARG A 291 -7.75 15.88 0.33
N LEU A 292 -7.73 16.89 1.22
CA LEU A 292 -7.91 18.30 0.84
C LEU A 292 -6.87 18.81 -0.18
N MET A 293 -5.60 18.39 -0.06
CA MET A 293 -4.55 18.76 -1.02
C MET A 293 -4.73 18.05 -2.38
N GLU A 294 -5.19 16.79 -2.37
CA GLU A 294 -5.51 16.02 -3.57
C GLU A 294 -6.74 16.60 -4.29
N ASP A 295 -7.84 16.88 -3.58
CA ASP A 295 -9.06 17.50 -4.12
C ASP A 295 -8.78 18.89 -4.72
N TRP A 296 -7.96 19.71 -4.03
CA TRP A 296 -7.57 21.03 -4.52
C TRP A 296 -6.79 20.96 -5.84
N PHE A 297 -5.93 19.95 -6.01
CA PHE A 297 -5.15 19.80 -7.23
C PHE A 297 -6.03 19.30 -8.39
N GLU A 298 -6.89 18.31 -8.13
CA GLU A 298 -7.80 17.73 -9.12
C GLU A 298 -8.78 18.80 -9.68
N GLN A 299 -9.41 19.60 -8.80
CA GLN A 299 -10.32 20.70 -9.21
C GLN A 299 -9.64 21.81 -10.01
N ARG A 300 -8.33 22.03 -9.80
CA ARG A 300 -7.58 23.07 -10.51
C ARG A 300 -7.29 22.68 -11.96
N GLU A 301 -7.10 21.39 -12.26
CA GLU A 301 -6.88 20.91 -13.63
C GLU A 301 -8.10 21.17 -14.52
N GLU A 302 -9.31 20.92 -14.01
CA GLU A 302 -10.57 21.12 -14.74
C GLU A 302 -10.74 22.58 -15.18
N LEU A 303 -10.55 23.52 -14.25
CA LEU A 303 -10.65 24.97 -14.50
C LEU A 303 -9.61 25.52 -15.50
N VAL A 304 -8.51 24.79 -15.75
CA VAL A 304 -7.47 25.18 -16.72
C VAL A 304 -7.73 24.56 -18.12
N SER A 305 -8.50 23.48 -18.22
CA SER A 305 -8.90 22.93 -19.52
C SER A 305 -9.92 23.77 -20.30
N ASP A 306 -10.68 24.64 -19.62
CA ASP A 306 -11.83 25.37 -20.19
C ASP A 306 -11.51 26.77 -20.76
N GLU A 307 -10.25 27.08 -21.09
CA GLU A 307 -9.84 28.39 -21.63
C GLU A 307 -10.25 28.66 -23.11
N ILE A 308 -11.55 28.59 -23.43
CA ILE A 308 -12.15 29.45 -24.48
C ILE A 308 -13.49 30.07 -23.97
N PRO A 309 -13.46 31.14 -23.15
CA PRO A 309 -14.67 31.83 -22.71
C PRO A 309 -15.29 32.69 -23.83
N ARG A 310 -16.27 32.14 -24.57
CA ARG A 310 -17.07 32.94 -25.51
C ARG A 310 -18.03 33.87 -24.77
N ARG A 311 -17.70 35.16 -24.70
CA ARG A 311 -18.61 36.23 -24.26
C ARG A 311 -19.96 36.19 -25.01
N VAL A 312 -21.08 36.22 -24.28
CA VAL A 312 -22.25 37.04 -24.63
C VAL A 312 -22.80 37.72 -23.38
N SER A 313 -23.22 38.96 -23.57
CA SER A 313 -23.67 40.01 -22.64
C SER A 313 -24.72 39.65 -21.56
N SER A 314 -24.68 40.42 -20.48
CA SER A 314 -25.70 40.55 -19.44
C SER A 314 -26.98 41.27 -19.90
N ILE A 315 -28.15 40.83 -19.42
CA ILE A 315 -29.35 41.67 -19.20
C ILE A 315 -29.90 41.35 -17.80
N ILE A 316 -30.43 42.36 -17.10
CA ILE A 316 -30.96 42.24 -15.73
C ILE A 316 -32.43 41.80 -15.75
N GLY A 317 -32.80 40.84 -14.89
CA GLY A 317 -34.18 40.40 -14.66
C GLY A 317 -34.38 39.84 -13.25
N ASN A 318 -35.62 39.84 -12.75
CA ASN A 318 -35.96 39.57 -11.33
C ASN A 318 -35.33 38.28 -10.78
N HIS A 319 -34.38 38.47 -9.85
CA HIS A 319 -33.54 37.38 -9.33
C HIS A 319 -34.13 36.60 -8.15
N GLN A 320 -35.40 36.82 -7.79
CA GLN A 320 -36.09 36.09 -6.71
C GLN A 320 -37.10 35.07 -7.24
N ASP A 321 -38.01 35.46 -8.15
CA ASP A 321 -39.02 34.55 -8.70
C ASP A 321 -38.41 33.44 -9.54
N SER A 322 -37.39 33.77 -10.35
CA SER A 322 -36.58 32.82 -11.12
C SER A 322 -35.93 31.71 -10.27
N ARG A 323 -35.56 32.02 -9.02
CA ARG A 323 -35.00 31.02 -8.08
C ARG A 323 -36.07 30.17 -7.40
N LYS A 324 -37.30 30.67 -7.22
CA LYS A 324 -38.43 29.85 -6.75
C LYS A 324 -38.85 28.83 -7.80
N LEU A 325 -39.10 29.29 -9.03
CA LEU A 325 -39.48 28.43 -10.16
C LEU A 325 -38.48 27.27 -10.37
N ALA A 326 -37.18 27.56 -10.37
CA ALA A 326 -36.15 26.52 -10.48
C ALA A 326 -36.09 25.56 -9.27
N SER A 327 -36.53 25.98 -8.07
CA SER A 327 -36.59 25.10 -6.89
C SER A 327 -37.86 24.24 -6.86
N GLU A 328 -38.98 24.77 -7.34
CA GLU A 328 -40.25 24.05 -7.46
C GLU A 328 -40.15 23.00 -8.58
N GLU A 329 -39.54 23.35 -9.72
CA GLU A 329 -39.18 22.42 -10.80
C GLU A 329 -38.26 21.27 -10.31
N LEU A 330 -37.20 21.57 -9.53
CA LEU A 330 -36.32 20.54 -8.98
C LEU A 330 -37.05 19.60 -8.00
N LEU A 331 -37.99 20.12 -7.21
CA LEU A 331 -38.82 19.31 -6.31
C LEU A 331 -39.81 18.44 -7.08
N GLU A 332 -40.40 18.94 -8.17
CA GLU A 332 -41.25 18.15 -9.07
C GLU A 332 -40.44 17.01 -9.72
N ILE A 333 -39.27 17.32 -10.30
CA ILE A 333 -38.35 16.32 -10.88
C ILE A 333 -37.97 15.26 -9.84
N ALA A 334 -37.66 15.67 -8.60
CA ALA A 334 -37.35 14.73 -7.52
C ALA A 334 -38.55 13.83 -7.15
N SER A 335 -39.77 14.35 -7.20
CA SER A 335 -41.00 13.61 -6.82
C SER A 335 -41.35 12.45 -7.76
N TYR A 336 -40.80 12.42 -8.98
CA TYR A 336 -40.94 11.30 -9.93
C TYR A 336 -40.01 10.11 -9.63
N PHE A 337 -39.09 10.22 -8.68
CA PHE A 337 -38.19 9.13 -8.29
C PHE A 337 -38.64 8.50 -6.96
N GLU A 338 -38.72 7.17 -6.95
CA GLU A 338 -38.92 6.37 -5.74
C GLU A 338 -37.74 5.42 -5.53
N SER A 339 -37.47 5.05 -4.28
CA SER A 339 -36.40 4.13 -3.90
C SER A 339 -36.62 2.75 -4.52
N GLN A 340 -35.63 2.27 -5.28
CA GLN A 340 -35.68 0.93 -5.90
C GLN A 340 -35.29 -0.15 -4.88
N PRO A 341 -35.88 -1.35 -4.97
CA PRO A 341 -35.47 -2.48 -4.13
C PRO A 341 -34.02 -2.90 -4.41
N GLY A 342 -33.39 -3.45 -3.37
CA GLY A 342 -32.04 -3.97 -3.36
C GLY A 342 -31.85 -5.09 -4.39
N ARG A 343 -30.82 -4.95 -5.22
CA ARG A 343 -30.53 -5.87 -6.33
C ARG A 343 -29.07 -6.35 -6.27
N PRO A 344 -28.79 -7.62 -6.61
CA PRO A 344 -27.41 -8.11 -6.73
C PRO A 344 -26.61 -7.29 -7.76
N ALA A 345 -25.37 -6.95 -7.39
CA ALA A 345 -24.41 -6.25 -8.26
C ALA A 345 -23.11 -7.06 -8.38
N THR A 346 -22.34 -6.83 -9.45
CA THR A 346 -20.99 -7.38 -9.61
C THR A 346 -19.96 -6.47 -8.95
N ARG A 347 -18.88 -7.03 -8.39
CA ARG A 347 -17.80 -6.24 -7.75
C ARG A 347 -17.15 -5.22 -8.69
N VAL A 348 -17.09 -5.52 -10.00
CA VAL A 348 -16.63 -4.56 -11.02
C VAL A 348 -17.56 -3.35 -11.09
N SER A 349 -18.88 -3.54 -10.97
CA SER A 349 -19.86 -2.46 -11.01
C SER A 349 -19.92 -1.60 -9.72
N SER A 350 -19.29 -1.98 -8.61
CA SER A 350 -19.11 -1.10 -7.44
C SER A 350 -17.75 -0.39 -7.45
N ALA A 351 -16.69 -1.07 -7.91
CA ALA A 351 -15.36 -0.46 -8.06
C ALA A 351 -15.35 0.65 -9.13
N ALA A 352 -15.91 0.39 -10.32
CA ALA A 352 -15.93 1.33 -11.45
C ALA A 352 -16.85 2.55 -11.29
N ARG A 353 -17.37 2.83 -10.08
CA ARG A 353 -18.27 3.95 -9.78
C ARG A 353 -17.77 4.92 -8.71
N ARG A 354 -16.54 4.75 -8.20
CA ARG A 354 -15.90 5.80 -7.39
C ARG A 354 -15.77 7.08 -8.20
N VAL A 355 -16.06 8.22 -7.57
CA VAL A 355 -16.07 9.55 -8.21
C VAL A 355 -14.71 9.82 -8.87
N ARG A 356 -13.65 9.71 -8.08
CA ARG A 356 -12.26 9.99 -8.48
C ARG A 356 -11.65 8.93 -9.40
N SER A 357 -12.31 7.77 -9.56
CA SER A 357 -11.87 6.75 -10.52
C SER A 357 -12.36 7.04 -11.95
N ALA A 358 -13.57 7.63 -12.08
CA ALA A 358 -14.16 7.99 -13.36
C ALA A 358 -13.43 9.17 -14.04
N LEU A 359 -12.75 10.02 -13.25
CA LEU A 359 -12.05 11.22 -13.72
C LEU A 359 -10.58 10.98 -14.15
N ARG A 360 -10.05 9.75 -14.02
CA ARG A 360 -8.64 9.47 -14.35
C ARG A 360 -8.38 9.46 -15.86
N LYS A 361 -7.67 10.49 -16.34
CA LYS A 361 -7.05 10.53 -17.69
C LYS A 361 -5.98 9.43 -17.77
N ALA A 362 -6.09 8.51 -18.74
CA ALA A 362 -5.32 7.26 -18.77
C ALA A 362 -3.79 7.44 -18.80
N ASP A 363 -3.28 8.50 -19.45
CA ASP A 363 -1.84 8.66 -19.72
C ASP A 363 -1.07 9.50 -18.67
N LYS A 364 -1.80 10.20 -17.77
CA LYS A 364 -1.23 11.13 -16.78
C LYS A 364 -1.25 10.52 -15.37
N PRO A 365 -0.13 10.51 -14.62
CA PRO A 365 -0.14 10.08 -13.23
C PRO A 365 -1.03 11.00 -12.38
N GLY A 366 -1.86 10.42 -11.51
CA GLY A 366 -2.68 11.16 -10.56
C GLY A 366 -1.84 11.83 -9.47
N PHE A 367 -2.27 12.99 -8.99
CA PHE A 367 -1.56 13.74 -7.97
C PHE A 367 -1.64 13.02 -6.60
N VAL A 368 -0.49 12.86 -5.93
CA VAL A 368 -0.42 12.19 -4.61
C VAL A 368 0.10 13.15 -3.55
N SER A 369 -0.63 13.31 -2.45
CA SER A 369 -0.21 14.18 -1.33
C SER A 369 -0.21 13.45 0.01
N ALA A 370 0.95 13.35 0.67
CA ALA A 370 1.08 12.71 1.99
C ALA A 370 1.39 13.71 3.09
N PHE A 371 0.78 13.54 4.28
CA PHE A 371 1.08 14.31 5.48
C PHE A 371 1.75 13.39 6.51
N CYS A 372 3.08 13.45 6.54
CA CYS A 372 3.95 12.54 7.27
C CYS A 372 4.05 12.91 8.76
N GLN A 373 4.44 11.92 9.57
CA GLN A 373 4.86 12.13 10.96
C GLN A 373 6.36 12.38 11.10
N THR A 374 6.71 13.16 12.11
CA THR A 374 8.06 13.36 12.63
C THR A 374 8.06 12.96 14.12
N ASN A 375 8.73 13.70 14.98
CA ASN A 375 8.70 13.61 16.43
C ASN A 375 7.42 14.23 17.04
N CYS A 376 6.29 13.51 16.93
CA CYS A 376 4.98 13.94 17.45
C CYS A 376 4.67 13.48 18.89
N GLY A 377 5.59 12.80 19.58
CA GLY A 377 5.30 11.98 20.76
C GLY A 377 4.65 12.70 21.95
N ASP A 378 4.90 14.00 22.10
CA ASP A 378 4.28 14.88 23.11
C ASP A 378 3.35 15.94 22.50
N VAL A 379 3.00 15.83 21.20
CA VAL A 379 2.29 16.87 20.43
C VAL A 379 0.86 16.45 20.07
N SER A 380 -0.11 17.09 20.71
CA SER A 380 -1.55 16.86 20.54
C SER A 380 -2.18 17.84 19.54
N PRO A 381 -3.14 17.41 18.68
CA PRO A 381 -3.94 18.31 17.84
C PRO A 381 -5.04 19.06 18.62
N ASN A 382 -5.25 18.74 19.90
CA ASN A 382 -6.33 19.27 20.73
C ASN A 382 -5.97 20.64 21.33
N VAL A 383 -5.74 21.61 20.42
CA VAL A 383 -5.06 22.89 20.68
C VAL A 383 -5.77 23.88 21.61
N LEU A 384 -7.04 23.66 22.00
CA LEU A 384 -7.65 24.48 23.06
C LEU A 384 -7.06 24.15 24.45
N GLY A 385 -6.39 23.00 24.58
CA GLY A 385 -5.81 22.48 25.81
C GLY A 385 -6.70 21.49 26.53
N ALA A 386 -6.21 20.99 27.68
CA ALA A 386 -6.87 19.96 28.46
C ALA A 386 -7.75 20.53 29.59
N PHE A 387 -8.98 20.02 29.68
CA PHE A 387 -10.00 20.46 30.62
C PHE A 387 -10.75 19.29 31.25
N CYS A 388 -11.28 19.53 32.44
CA CYS A 388 -12.14 18.64 33.17
C CYS A 388 -13.55 18.64 32.58
N LEU A 389 -14.12 17.45 32.33
CA LEU A 389 -15.47 17.29 31.79
C LEU A 389 -16.57 17.68 32.79
N ASP A 390 -16.33 17.52 34.08
CA ASP A 390 -17.30 17.75 35.17
C ASP A 390 -17.42 19.22 35.58
N THR A 391 -16.30 19.93 35.62
CA THR A 391 -16.15 21.28 36.18
C THR A 391 -15.80 22.34 35.14
N GLY A 392 -15.40 21.94 33.93
CA GLY A 392 -14.96 22.86 32.87
C GLY A 392 -13.60 23.54 33.11
N LEU A 393 -12.99 23.34 34.28
CA LEU A 393 -11.67 23.89 34.65
C LEU A 393 -10.55 23.22 33.84
N ARG A 394 -9.35 23.83 33.82
CA ARG A 394 -8.14 23.16 33.30
C ARG A 394 -7.75 21.99 34.19
N CYS A 395 -7.22 20.92 33.60
CA CYS A 395 -6.66 19.81 34.37
C CYS A 395 -5.39 20.22 35.15
N ASP A 396 -4.99 19.40 36.13
CA ASP A 396 -3.68 19.51 36.76
C ASP A 396 -2.52 19.41 35.73
N PHE A 397 -1.51 20.26 35.90
CA PHE A 397 -0.40 20.44 34.98
C PHE A 397 0.65 19.32 35.03
N ASN A 398 0.82 18.68 36.20
CA ASN A 398 1.85 17.65 36.39
C ASN A 398 1.33 16.24 36.08
N HIS A 399 0.10 15.93 36.50
CA HIS A 399 -0.47 14.58 36.44
C HIS A 399 -1.63 14.43 35.44
N SER A 400 -2.12 15.54 34.87
CA SER A 400 -3.28 15.57 33.95
C SER A 400 -4.54 14.95 34.56
N THR A 401 -4.88 15.38 35.78
CA THR A 401 -6.05 14.91 36.53
C THR A 401 -7.05 16.01 36.85
N CYS A 402 -8.26 15.59 37.25
CA CYS A 402 -9.39 16.41 37.69
C CYS A 402 -9.88 15.83 39.02
N GLY A 403 -9.60 16.53 40.12
CA GLY A 403 -9.84 16.00 41.47
C GLY A 403 -9.07 14.70 41.75
N GLY A 404 -7.86 14.54 41.18
CA GLY A 404 -7.03 13.33 41.31
C GLY A 404 -7.33 12.20 40.32
N ARG A 405 -8.41 12.30 39.53
CA ARG A 405 -8.80 11.32 38.49
C ARG A 405 -8.34 11.72 37.09
N ASN A 406 -7.77 10.80 36.32
CA ASN A 406 -7.38 11.04 34.92
C ASN A 406 -8.57 10.94 33.96
N GLU A 407 -9.58 10.10 34.25
CA GLU A 407 -10.64 9.72 33.29
C GLU A 407 -11.61 10.87 32.93
N LEU A 408 -11.46 12.02 33.58
CA LEU A 408 -12.24 13.25 33.35
C LEU A 408 -11.43 14.36 32.66
N CYS A 409 -10.12 14.18 32.45
CA CYS A 409 -9.27 15.17 31.79
C CYS A 409 -9.15 14.90 30.28
N TYR A 410 -9.74 15.76 29.46
CA TYR A 410 -9.67 15.66 27.99
C TYR A 410 -9.13 16.93 27.35
N GLY A 411 -8.24 16.76 26.37
CA GLY A 411 -7.89 17.76 25.38
C GLY A 411 -9.11 18.11 24.53
N ARG A 412 -9.25 19.39 24.16
CA ARG A 412 -10.35 19.86 23.29
C ARG A 412 -9.82 20.33 21.94
N GLY A 413 -10.27 19.67 20.87
CA GLY A 413 -10.05 20.11 19.49
C GLY A 413 -10.76 21.42 19.17
N PRO A 414 -10.37 22.13 18.09
CA PRO A 414 -10.90 23.46 17.78
C PRO A 414 -12.38 23.48 17.36
N GLY A 415 -12.97 22.32 17.04
CA GLY A 415 -14.41 22.17 16.76
C GLY A 415 -15.22 21.59 17.93
N TYR A 416 -14.62 21.41 19.12
CA TYR A 416 -15.24 20.76 20.28
C TYR A 416 -16.66 21.32 20.58
N PRO A 417 -17.68 20.47 20.77
CA PRO A 417 -17.60 19.01 20.96
C PRO A 417 -17.57 18.17 19.66
N ASP A 418 -17.57 18.77 18.47
CA ASP A 418 -17.50 18.03 17.21
C ASP A 418 -16.05 17.63 16.88
N GLU A 419 -15.77 16.32 16.94
CA GLU A 419 -14.49 15.70 16.59
C GLU A 419 -14.24 15.65 15.07
N PHE A 420 -15.29 15.57 14.24
CA PHE A 420 -15.18 15.63 12.78
C PHE A 420 -14.82 17.05 12.34
N GLU A 421 -15.45 18.07 12.93
CA GLU A 421 -15.12 19.47 12.69
C GLU A 421 -13.72 19.82 13.22
N SER A 422 -13.33 19.28 14.39
CA SER A 422 -11.96 19.40 14.91
C SER A 422 -10.93 18.80 13.95
N THR A 423 -11.20 17.60 13.45
CA THR A 423 -10.39 16.90 12.43
C THR A 423 -10.29 17.71 11.14
N ARG A 424 -11.42 18.24 10.65
CA ARG A 424 -11.51 19.09 9.46
C ARG A 424 -10.65 20.35 9.62
N VAL A 425 -10.73 21.04 10.75
CA VAL A 425 -10.01 22.30 11.02
C VAL A 425 -8.50 22.08 11.18
N ILE A 426 -8.05 21.04 11.91
CA ILE A 426 -6.61 20.75 12.05
C ILE A 426 -6.02 20.23 10.71
N GLY A 427 -6.80 19.47 9.94
CA GLY A 427 -6.43 19.07 8.58
C GLY A 427 -6.32 20.26 7.63
N GLU A 428 -7.30 21.17 7.66
CA GLU A 428 -7.32 22.41 6.86
C GLU A 428 -6.14 23.33 7.21
N ARG A 429 -5.73 23.42 8.48
CA ARG A 429 -4.53 24.18 8.91
C ARG A 429 -3.25 23.59 8.33
N GLN A 430 -3.08 22.27 8.35
CA GLN A 430 -1.95 21.59 7.71
C GLN A 430 -1.97 21.76 6.18
N PHE A 431 -3.11 21.54 5.53
CA PHE A 431 -3.31 21.74 4.08
C PHE A 431 -2.95 23.17 3.65
N LYS A 432 -3.47 24.20 4.32
CA LYS A 432 -3.19 25.59 3.97
C LYS A 432 -1.71 25.97 4.07
N LYS A 433 -0.96 25.41 5.04
CA LYS A 433 0.49 25.58 5.09
C LYS A 433 1.20 24.83 3.95
N ALA A 434 0.83 23.58 3.70
CA ALA A 434 1.41 22.80 2.60
C ALA A 434 1.18 23.49 1.25
N LEU A 435 -0.02 24.02 0.99
CA LEU A 435 -0.34 24.77 -0.23
C LEU A 435 0.51 26.05 -0.37
N ASP A 436 0.71 26.81 0.72
CA ASP A 436 1.58 27.99 0.74
C ASP A 436 3.04 27.62 0.43
N LEU A 437 3.56 26.57 1.07
CA LEU A 437 4.91 26.06 0.85
C LEU A 437 5.10 25.50 -0.57
N PHE A 438 4.13 24.75 -1.09
CA PHE A 438 4.13 24.15 -2.44
C PHE A 438 4.14 25.20 -3.55
N SER A 439 3.40 26.29 -3.32
CA SER A 439 3.33 27.43 -4.24
C SER A 439 4.63 28.25 -4.25
N LYS A 440 5.36 28.27 -3.13
CA LYS A 440 6.61 29.05 -2.93
C LYS A 440 7.90 28.23 -3.09
N ALA A 441 7.82 26.90 -3.18
CA ALA A 441 8.99 26.01 -3.18
C ALA A 441 9.91 26.27 -4.37
N SER A 442 11.17 26.56 -4.07
CA SER A 442 12.20 26.99 -5.02
C SER A 442 13.61 26.42 -4.75
N GLU A 443 13.86 25.78 -3.61
CA GLU A 443 15.10 25.04 -3.37
C GLU A 443 14.99 23.68 -4.08
N GLU A 444 15.65 23.53 -5.24
CA GLU A 444 15.78 22.25 -5.91
C GLU A 444 16.80 21.35 -5.18
N LEU A 445 16.42 20.11 -4.89
CA LEU A 445 17.33 19.12 -4.31
C LEU A 445 18.23 18.52 -5.39
N GLN A 446 19.55 18.66 -5.23
CA GLN A 446 20.54 18.16 -6.19
C GLN A 446 21.57 17.22 -5.52
N GLY A 447 22.12 16.28 -6.29
CA GLY A 447 23.15 15.32 -5.87
C GLY A 447 22.64 13.92 -5.49
N LYS A 448 23.57 13.04 -5.13
CA LYS A 448 23.33 11.58 -5.09
C LYS A 448 22.23 11.09 -4.14
N VAL A 449 21.60 9.98 -4.54
CA VAL A 449 20.71 9.16 -3.72
C VAL A 449 21.53 8.11 -2.98
N ASP A 450 21.34 7.97 -1.67
CA ASP A 450 21.99 6.91 -0.90
C ASP A 450 21.15 6.47 0.31
N TYR A 451 21.45 5.31 0.88
CA TYR A 451 20.71 4.78 2.03
C TYR A 451 21.59 3.89 2.92
N ARG A 452 21.33 3.87 4.22
CA ARG A 452 21.89 2.88 5.15
C ARG A 452 20.81 2.41 6.11
N GLN A 453 20.80 1.11 6.41
CA GLN A 453 19.95 0.49 7.41
C GLN A 453 20.79 -0.43 8.30
N VAL A 454 20.34 -0.63 9.54
CA VAL A 454 20.84 -1.63 10.47
C VAL A 454 19.72 -2.08 11.40
N TYR A 455 19.67 -3.37 11.73
CA TYR A 455 18.88 -3.87 12.84
C TYR A 455 19.69 -3.83 14.14
N VAL A 456 19.10 -3.34 15.23
CA VAL A 456 19.80 -3.15 16.52
C VAL A 456 18.99 -3.77 17.65
N ASP A 457 19.64 -4.58 18.47
CA ASP A 457 19.05 -5.10 19.71
C ASP A 457 19.12 -4.04 20.82
N PHE A 458 17.99 -3.36 21.05
CA PHE A 458 17.83 -2.34 22.08
C PHE A 458 17.61 -2.92 23.48
N SER A 459 17.49 -4.24 23.66
CA SER A 459 17.43 -4.84 25.01
C SER A 459 18.76 -4.80 25.77
N GLN A 460 19.87 -4.49 25.07
CA GLN A 460 21.23 -4.59 25.61
C GLN A 460 22.26 -3.70 24.92
N LEU A 461 21.84 -2.62 24.27
CA LEU A 461 22.75 -1.71 23.58
C LEU A 461 23.63 -0.96 24.59
N ASN A 462 24.96 -1.14 24.48
CA ASN A 462 25.92 -0.31 25.19
C ASN A 462 26.00 1.06 24.51
N VAL A 463 25.94 2.13 25.29
CA VAL A 463 25.87 3.53 24.83
C VAL A 463 26.97 4.35 25.49
N THR A 464 27.86 4.95 24.69
CA THR A 464 28.89 5.85 25.20
C THR A 464 28.35 7.27 25.34
N LEU A 465 28.22 7.75 26.57
CA LEU A 465 27.92 9.15 26.90
C LEU A 465 29.22 9.95 27.01
N SER A 466 29.23 11.18 26.49
CA SER A 466 30.32 12.14 26.68
C SER A 466 29.96 13.14 27.78
N LYS A 467 30.83 13.32 28.77
CA LYS A 467 30.64 14.27 29.88
C LYS A 467 31.23 15.65 29.56
N LYS A 468 30.76 16.69 30.26
CA LYS A 468 31.25 18.08 30.10
C LYS A 468 32.75 18.24 30.48
N ASP A 469 33.32 17.30 31.22
CA ASP A 469 34.75 17.23 31.58
C ASP A 469 35.64 16.56 30.51
N GLY A 470 35.06 16.07 29.41
CA GLY A 470 35.77 15.35 28.35
C GLY A 470 35.93 13.85 28.58
N SER A 471 35.53 13.33 29.74
CA SER A 471 35.48 11.88 29.99
C SER A 471 34.30 11.20 29.29
N SER A 472 34.36 9.88 29.16
CA SER A 472 33.30 9.06 28.56
C SER A 472 32.82 7.97 29.50
N GLU A 473 31.51 7.85 29.68
CA GLU A 473 30.88 6.77 30.44
C GLU A 473 30.15 5.81 29.50
N VAL A 474 30.16 4.51 29.80
CA VAL A 474 29.39 3.51 29.04
C VAL A 474 28.21 3.06 29.88
N VAL A 475 27.02 3.55 29.51
CA VAL A 475 25.74 3.08 30.03
C VAL A 475 25.17 1.99 29.12
N ARG A 476 24.03 1.41 29.48
CA ARG A 476 23.38 0.34 28.71
C ARG A 476 21.86 0.53 28.71
N THR A 477 21.19 0.17 27.62
CA THR A 477 19.73 0.11 27.54
C THR A 477 19.17 -1.15 28.20
N CYS A 478 17.89 -1.12 28.55
CA CYS A 478 17.21 -2.19 29.29
C CYS A 478 16.35 -3.07 28.36
N PRO A 479 16.13 -4.37 28.69
CA PRO A 479 15.01 -5.13 28.17
C PRO A 479 13.69 -4.38 28.35
N ALA A 480 12.79 -4.45 27.37
CA ALA A 480 11.61 -3.58 27.31
C ALA A 480 10.73 -3.62 28.58
N ALA A 481 10.32 -2.46 29.09
CA ALA A 481 9.31 -2.38 30.16
C ALA A 481 8.46 -1.09 30.12
N MET A 482 7.20 -1.21 30.50
CA MET A 482 6.22 -0.11 30.59
C MET A 482 5.99 0.29 32.06
N GLY A 483 5.89 1.59 32.30
CA GLY A 483 5.70 2.17 33.64
C GLY A 483 4.24 2.22 34.08
N PHE A 484 3.96 2.63 35.32
CA PHE A 484 2.58 2.77 35.81
C PHE A 484 1.78 3.82 35.02
N ALA A 485 2.37 4.98 34.76
CA ALA A 485 1.73 6.06 33.98
C ALA A 485 1.44 5.72 32.50
N PHE A 486 1.83 4.54 31.98
CA PHE A 486 1.32 4.03 30.70
C PHE A 486 -0.20 3.76 30.79
N ALA A 487 -0.66 3.15 31.89
CA ALA A 487 -2.08 2.86 32.09
C ALA A 487 -2.93 4.11 32.40
N ALA A 488 -2.30 5.27 32.66
CA ALA A 488 -2.98 6.55 32.84
C ALA A 488 -3.45 7.18 31.52
N GLY A 489 -2.94 6.73 30.37
CA GLY A 489 -3.21 7.34 29.06
C GLY A 489 -2.73 8.79 28.96
N THR A 490 -3.29 9.55 28.01
CA THR A 490 -2.95 10.96 27.78
C THR A 490 -4.19 11.85 27.82
N THR A 491 -4.03 13.16 27.68
CA THR A 491 -5.19 14.07 27.53
C THR A 491 -5.97 13.83 26.23
N ASP A 492 -5.38 13.19 25.22
CA ASP A 492 -6.06 12.87 23.95
C ASP A 492 -6.98 11.64 24.07
N GLY A 493 -6.73 10.82 25.09
CA GLY A 493 -7.42 9.58 25.40
C GLY A 493 -6.94 9.10 26.77
N PRO A 494 -7.60 9.53 27.86
CA PRO A 494 -7.19 9.13 29.20
C PRO A 494 -7.48 7.65 29.41
N GLY A 495 -6.65 7.03 30.24
CA GLY A 495 -6.81 5.64 30.65
C GLY A 495 -7.98 5.44 31.62
N ALA A 496 -7.86 4.41 32.45
CA ALA A 496 -8.87 4.03 33.42
C ALA A 496 -8.22 3.61 34.75
N PHE A 497 -9.03 3.52 35.81
CA PHE A 497 -8.59 3.24 37.18
C PHE A 497 -7.72 4.34 37.78
N ASP A 498 -7.17 4.09 38.97
CA ASP A 498 -6.38 5.02 39.80
C ASP A 498 -4.99 5.38 39.24
N PHE A 499 -4.72 5.13 37.96
CA PHE A 499 -3.44 5.46 37.32
C PHE A 499 -3.37 6.94 36.95
N THR A 500 -2.33 7.62 37.42
CA THR A 500 -2.04 9.03 37.08
C THR A 500 -0.75 9.14 36.27
N GLN A 501 -0.62 10.21 35.49
CA GLN A 501 0.67 10.52 34.87
C GLN A 501 1.63 11.10 35.91
N GLY A 502 2.92 10.80 35.79
CA GLY A 502 3.92 11.23 36.77
C GLY A 502 4.13 10.28 37.96
N ASP A 503 3.51 9.10 37.94
CA ASP A 503 3.72 8.08 38.97
C ASP A 503 5.13 7.46 38.88
N ASP A 504 6.00 7.90 39.79
CA ASP A 504 7.36 7.42 40.03
C ASP A 504 7.44 6.27 41.06
N LYS A 505 6.32 5.94 41.73
CA LYS A 505 6.28 5.03 42.88
C LYS A 505 5.53 3.73 42.59
N GLY A 506 4.35 3.79 41.98
CA GLY A 506 3.51 2.64 41.66
C GLY A 506 2.73 2.08 42.85
N ASN A 507 1.40 2.17 42.80
CA ASN A 507 0.47 1.63 43.80
C ASN A 507 0.76 0.15 44.18
N PRO A 508 0.87 -0.20 45.48
CA PRO A 508 0.98 -1.57 45.99
C PRO A 508 -0.01 -2.59 45.42
N PHE A 509 -1.26 -2.21 45.15
CA PHE A 509 -2.27 -3.10 44.56
C PHE A 509 -1.86 -3.57 43.16
N TRP A 510 -1.55 -2.63 42.26
CA TRP A 510 -1.12 -2.95 40.90
C TRP A 510 0.27 -3.61 40.85
N ARG A 511 1.15 -3.35 41.85
CA ARG A 511 2.38 -4.14 42.04
C ARG A 511 2.06 -5.62 42.30
N MET A 512 1.00 -5.94 43.06
CA MET A 512 0.57 -7.33 43.30
C MET A 512 0.00 -7.96 42.01
N VAL A 513 -0.87 -7.25 41.28
CA VAL A 513 -1.44 -7.71 40.00
C VAL A 513 -0.34 -8.00 38.96
N ARG A 514 0.63 -7.09 38.83
CA ARG A 514 1.84 -7.30 38.01
C ARG A 514 2.61 -8.56 38.42
N ASN A 515 2.86 -8.74 39.71
CA ASN A 515 3.66 -9.87 40.21
C ASN A 515 3.01 -11.23 39.90
N PHE A 516 1.68 -11.30 39.77
CA PHE A 516 0.97 -12.49 39.31
C PHE A 516 1.24 -12.82 37.82
N LEU A 517 1.44 -11.80 36.97
CA LEU A 517 1.82 -11.98 35.56
C LEU A 517 3.32 -12.28 35.39
N LYS A 518 4.16 -11.41 35.96
CA LYS A 518 5.63 -11.47 35.96
C LYS A 518 6.16 -10.45 36.97
N THR A 519 6.77 -10.92 38.05
CA THR A 519 7.56 -10.07 38.96
C THR A 519 8.86 -9.61 38.25
N PRO A 520 9.13 -8.30 38.14
CA PRO A 520 10.39 -7.80 37.60
C PRO A 520 11.56 -8.09 38.54
N HIS A 521 12.68 -8.54 37.98
CA HIS A 521 13.90 -8.82 38.76
C HIS A 521 14.62 -7.52 39.17
N LYS A 522 15.39 -7.53 40.26
CA LYS A 522 16.04 -6.32 40.78
C LYS A 522 16.86 -5.57 39.71
N LYS A 523 17.72 -6.27 38.95
CA LYS A 523 18.51 -5.69 37.85
C LYS A 523 17.66 -4.94 36.81
N GLN A 524 16.44 -5.41 36.54
CA GLN A 524 15.52 -4.83 35.58
C GLN A 524 14.86 -3.56 36.14
N MET A 525 14.50 -3.55 37.43
CA MET A 525 14.05 -2.34 38.14
C MET A 525 15.17 -1.30 38.27
N ASP A 526 16.39 -1.71 38.65
CA ASP A 526 17.56 -0.84 38.78
C ASP A 526 17.93 -0.19 37.44
N CYS A 527 17.83 -0.92 36.31
CA CYS A 527 18.07 -0.39 34.97
C CYS A 527 17.00 0.64 34.54
N HIS A 528 15.74 0.41 34.93
CA HIS A 528 14.62 1.26 34.55
C HIS A 528 14.43 2.51 35.40
N TYR A 529 15.10 2.61 36.55
CA TYR A 529 14.95 3.69 37.50
C TYR A 529 14.96 5.10 36.82
N PRO A 530 14.03 6.01 37.16
CA PRO A 530 13.02 5.93 38.22
C PRO A 530 11.71 5.20 37.85
N LYS A 531 11.54 4.65 36.64
CA LYS A 531 10.28 4.03 36.19
C LYS A 531 9.81 2.90 37.14
N PRO A 532 8.65 3.01 37.80
CA PRO A 532 8.01 1.86 38.43
C PRO A 532 7.44 0.95 37.34
N ILE A 533 8.03 -0.22 37.12
CA ILE A 533 7.57 -1.15 36.07
C ILE A 533 6.18 -1.70 36.40
N LEU A 534 5.22 -1.49 35.48
CA LEU A 534 3.88 -2.11 35.48
C LEU A 534 3.84 -3.38 34.63
N LEU A 535 4.49 -3.39 33.46
CA LEU A 535 4.58 -4.55 32.57
C LEU A 535 6.03 -4.77 32.11
N ASP A 536 6.58 -5.96 32.39
CA ASP A 536 7.97 -6.33 32.13
C ASP A 536 8.14 -6.98 30.75
N THR A 537 7.72 -6.27 29.70
CA THR A 537 7.38 -6.85 28.38
C THR A 537 8.55 -7.48 27.60
N GLY A 538 9.80 -7.12 27.89
CA GLY A 538 11.00 -7.75 27.34
C GLY A 538 11.31 -9.10 27.98
N GLU A 539 10.84 -9.32 29.20
CA GLU A 539 11.01 -10.53 30.01
C GLU A 539 9.78 -11.45 29.98
N MET A 540 8.77 -11.10 29.16
CA MET A 540 7.51 -11.82 28.97
C MET A 540 7.45 -12.47 27.58
N THR A 541 7.53 -13.80 27.56
CA THR A 541 7.75 -14.62 26.35
C THR A 541 6.67 -15.68 26.08
N LYS A 542 5.58 -15.69 26.86
CA LYS A 542 4.42 -16.58 26.67
C LYS A 542 3.18 -15.75 26.29
N PRO A 543 2.38 -16.13 25.26
CA PRO A 543 2.59 -17.25 24.34
C PRO A 543 3.79 -17.07 23.39
N TYR A 544 4.22 -15.83 23.18
CA TYR A 544 5.45 -15.42 22.48
C TYR A 544 5.87 -14.04 23.01
N ALA A 545 6.86 -13.38 22.38
CA ALA A 545 7.40 -12.10 22.83
C ALA A 545 6.33 -10.99 22.93
N TRP A 546 6.29 -10.28 24.05
CA TRP A 546 5.31 -9.21 24.30
C TRP A 546 5.66 -7.88 23.66
N ALA A 547 6.94 -7.58 23.44
CA ALA A 547 7.45 -6.35 22.83
C ALA A 547 8.67 -6.64 21.91
N PRO A 548 9.02 -5.73 20.98
CA PRO A 548 10.26 -5.82 20.21
C PRO A 548 11.51 -5.61 21.07
N SER A 549 12.56 -6.37 20.79
CA SER A 549 13.94 -6.06 21.20
C SER A 549 14.79 -5.55 20.03
N ILE A 550 14.58 -6.09 18.84
CA ILE A 550 15.31 -5.75 17.61
C ILE A 550 14.55 -4.67 16.83
N LEU A 551 15.18 -3.52 16.62
CA LEU A 551 14.62 -2.35 15.94
C LEU A 551 15.34 -2.08 14.61
N SER A 552 14.59 -1.68 13.58
CA SER A 552 15.17 -1.26 12.29
C SER A 552 15.48 0.24 12.32
N LEU A 553 16.74 0.61 12.19
CA LEU A 553 17.17 2.01 12.08
C LEU A 553 17.65 2.28 10.65
N GLN A 554 17.08 3.31 10.01
CA GLN A 554 17.33 3.57 8.59
C GLN A 554 17.45 5.07 8.30
N ILE A 555 18.43 5.43 7.47
CA ILE A 555 18.64 6.77 6.94
C ILE A 555 18.61 6.73 5.41
N LEU A 556 17.75 7.54 4.81
CA LEU A 556 17.68 7.75 3.36
C LEU A 556 18.26 9.15 3.05
N ARG A 557 19.00 9.28 1.94
CA ARG A 557 19.54 10.53 1.42
C ARG A 557 19.00 10.77 0.01
N ILE A 558 18.52 11.98 -0.24
CA ILE A 558 18.14 12.50 -1.57
C ILE A 558 18.83 13.87 -1.70
N GLY A 559 19.92 13.96 -2.46
CA GLY A 559 20.70 15.20 -2.58
C GLY A 559 21.24 15.69 -1.23
N LYS A 560 20.64 16.75 -0.68
CA LYS A 560 20.95 17.33 0.65
C LYS A 560 19.89 17.06 1.73
N LEU A 561 18.80 16.36 1.39
CA LEU A 561 17.80 15.88 2.33
C LEU A 561 18.22 14.54 2.94
N PHE A 562 18.02 14.40 4.25
CA PHE A 562 18.17 13.15 4.99
C PHE A 562 16.87 12.82 5.75
N ILE A 563 16.32 11.63 5.51
CA ILE A 563 15.12 11.12 6.18
C ILE A 563 15.55 10.06 7.19
N LEU A 564 15.29 10.30 8.48
CA LEU A 564 15.61 9.40 9.60
C LEU A 564 14.38 8.58 9.95
N SER A 565 14.31 7.33 9.47
CA SER A 565 13.17 6.44 9.73
C SER A 565 13.35 5.74 11.08
N VAL A 566 12.46 6.03 12.03
CA VAL A 566 12.55 5.56 13.43
C VAL A 566 11.29 4.78 13.85
N PRO A 567 11.42 3.59 14.45
CA PRO A 567 10.29 2.73 14.81
C PRO A 567 9.63 3.14 16.14
N GLY A 568 9.36 4.42 16.35
CA GLY A 568 8.75 4.91 17.60
C GLY A 568 8.37 6.39 17.57
N GLU A 569 7.77 6.84 18.67
CA GLU A 569 7.26 8.20 18.87
C GLU A 569 8.22 9.05 19.69
N PHE A 570 9.03 9.84 19.00
CA PHE A 570 9.96 10.78 19.63
C PHE A 570 9.21 12.00 20.13
N THR A 571 9.50 12.45 21.36
CA THR A 571 9.05 13.76 21.85
C THR A 571 9.71 14.92 21.10
N THR A 572 9.20 16.12 21.30
CA THR A 572 9.72 17.35 20.71
C THR A 572 11.24 17.48 20.93
N MET A 573 11.73 17.42 22.18
CA MET A 573 13.17 17.58 22.44
C MET A 573 13.99 16.35 22.04
N ALA A 574 13.43 15.13 22.13
CA ALA A 574 14.11 13.93 21.65
C ALA A 574 14.38 13.98 20.14
N GLY A 575 13.41 14.47 19.35
CA GLY A 575 13.55 14.64 17.91
C GLY A 575 14.54 15.74 17.52
N ARG A 576 14.53 16.89 18.21
CA ARG A 576 15.55 17.96 18.06
C ARG A 576 16.96 17.40 18.24
N ARG A 577 17.24 16.84 19.42
CA ARG A 577 18.54 16.22 19.76
C ARG A 577 19.01 15.18 18.74
N LEU A 578 18.10 14.38 18.16
CA LEU A 578 18.44 13.42 17.10
C LEU A 578 18.81 14.11 15.78
N ARG A 579 17.98 15.06 15.29
CA ARG A 579 18.25 15.81 14.06
C ARG A 579 19.58 16.55 14.15
N ASP A 580 19.83 17.26 15.25
CA ASP A 580 21.03 18.11 15.39
C ASP A 580 22.30 17.28 15.59
N ALA A 581 22.20 16.13 16.27
CA ALA A 581 23.30 15.17 16.36
C ALA A 581 23.68 14.59 14.99
N VAL A 582 22.71 14.33 14.10
CA VAL A 582 22.93 13.88 12.73
C VAL A 582 23.45 15.01 11.83
N LYS A 583 22.79 16.17 11.83
CA LYS A 583 23.18 17.37 11.07
C LYS A 583 24.61 17.80 11.40
N THR A 584 24.99 17.76 12.67
CA THR A 584 26.37 17.97 13.13
C THR A 584 27.34 16.90 12.61
N GLN A 585 26.95 15.61 12.64
CA GLN A 585 27.80 14.52 12.15
C GLN A 585 27.99 14.57 10.62
N LEU A 586 27.00 15.05 9.88
CA LEU A 586 27.07 15.29 8.43
C LEU A 586 27.95 16.50 8.11
N LYS A 587 27.73 17.67 8.73
CA LYS A 587 28.56 18.87 8.50
C LYS A 587 30.03 18.68 8.90
N ARG A 588 30.34 17.85 9.91
CA ARG A 588 31.71 17.48 10.31
C ARG A 588 32.45 16.56 9.33
N SER A 589 31.80 16.06 8.27
CA SER A 589 32.42 15.08 7.36
C SER A 589 33.43 15.67 6.37
N GLY A 590 33.28 16.94 5.99
CA GLY A 590 34.06 17.56 4.91
C GLY A 590 33.62 17.15 3.49
N ASP A 591 32.52 16.41 3.31
CA ASP A 591 31.95 16.13 2.00
C ASP A 591 31.53 17.44 1.31
N LYS A 592 32.10 17.71 0.13
CA LYS A 592 31.85 18.94 -0.63
C LYS A 592 30.41 19.02 -1.15
N GLU A 593 29.75 17.88 -1.40
CA GLU A 593 28.34 17.86 -1.77
C GLU A 593 27.44 18.34 -0.63
N LEU A 594 27.87 18.15 0.62
CA LEU A 594 27.17 18.55 1.84
C LEU A 594 27.59 19.94 2.33
N SER A 595 28.12 20.77 1.42
CA SER A 595 28.37 22.19 1.66
C SER A 595 27.09 23.02 1.57
N GLY A 596 27.01 24.07 2.40
CA GLY A 596 25.79 24.88 2.57
C GLY A 596 24.87 24.32 3.66
N GLU A 597 23.57 24.38 3.42
CA GLU A 597 22.57 23.87 4.38
C GLU A 597 22.21 22.40 4.12
N ILE A 598 21.80 21.71 5.20
CA ILE A 598 21.45 20.29 5.21
C ILE A 598 20.10 20.12 5.90
N HIS A 599 19.17 19.47 5.20
CA HIS A 599 17.82 19.20 5.71
C HIS A 599 17.77 17.80 6.32
N VAL A 600 17.31 17.69 7.56
CA VAL A 600 17.20 16.43 8.29
C VAL A 600 15.79 16.32 8.86
N VAL A 601 14.96 15.44 8.29
CA VAL A 601 13.61 15.16 8.78
C VAL A 601 13.58 13.81 9.50
N ILE A 602 12.72 13.68 10.51
CA ILE A 602 12.42 12.38 11.10
C ILE A 602 11.16 11.85 10.43
N ALA A 603 11.17 10.57 10.05
CA ALA A 603 9.99 9.80 9.69
C ALA A 603 9.63 8.93 10.89
N GLY A 604 8.65 9.39 11.66
CA GLY A 604 8.20 8.72 12.89
C GLY A 604 7.41 7.45 12.62
N LEU A 605 7.38 6.55 13.61
CA LEU A 605 6.59 5.31 13.58
C LEU A 605 6.85 4.46 12.32
N ALA A 606 8.13 4.34 11.93
CA ALA A 606 8.57 3.77 10.66
C ALA A 606 9.20 2.38 10.78
N ASN A 607 8.91 1.50 9.82
CA ASN A 607 9.34 0.09 9.68
C ASN A 607 8.97 -0.86 10.84
N GLY A 608 8.41 -0.34 11.92
CA GLY A 608 7.99 -1.04 13.12
C GLY A 608 7.57 -0.03 14.19
N TYR A 609 7.28 -0.54 15.40
CA TYR A 609 6.82 0.30 16.51
C TYR A 609 7.32 -0.24 17.86
N SER A 610 7.91 0.65 18.66
CA SER A 610 8.48 0.36 19.98
C SER A 610 8.05 1.39 21.03
N GLN A 611 6.81 1.87 20.95
CA GLN A 611 6.29 2.96 21.80
C GLN A 611 7.13 4.26 21.66
N TYR A 612 7.34 4.97 22.77
CA TYR A 612 7.84 6.34 22.84
C TYR A 612 9.36 6.43 23.00
N VAL A 613 9.91 7.60 22.70
CA VAL A 613 11.31 7.97 22.97
C VAL A 613 11.35 9.40 23.53
N THR A 614 11.46 9.50 24.85
CA THR A 614 11.71 10.77 25.56
C THR A 614 13.20 11.11 25.62
N THR A 615 13.53 12.34 26.04
CA THR A 615 14.86 12.64 26.59
C THR A 615 15.11 11.91 27.91
N PHE A 616 16.35 11.94 28.41
CA PHE A 616 16.68 11.38 29.72
C PHE A 616 15.95 12.16 30.83
N GLU A 617 15.83 13.47 30.65
CA GLU A 617 15.23 14.44 31.55
C GLU A 617 13.71 14.29 31.60
N GLU A 618 13.05 14.24 30.44
CA GLU A 618 11.62 13.91 30.32
C GLU A 618 11.30 12.52 30.91
N TYR A 619 12.19 11.54 30.75
CA TYR A 619 12.03 10.21 31.34
C TYR A 619 11.98 10.26 32.88
N GLN A 620 12.72 11.16 33.53
CA GLN A 620 12.70 11.26 35.01
C GLN A 620 11.33 11.64 35.55
N VAL A 621 10.51 12.35 34.76
CA VAL A 621 9.18 12.85 35.18
C VAL A 621 8.10 11.78 35.10
N GLN A 622 8.34 10.64 34.40
CA GLN A 622 7.41 9.51 34.29
C GLN A 622 5.94 9.87 33.95
N ARG A 623 5.74 10.90 33.12
CA ARG A 623 4.50 11.06 32.35
C ARG A 623 4.33 9.95 31.31
N TYR A 624 3.19 9.88 30.62
CA TYR A 624 2.83 8.77 29.74
C TYR A 624 3.96 8.39 28.74
N GLU A 625 4.59 9.37 28.11
CA GLU A 625 5.70 9.15 27.17
C GLU A 625 6.95 8.54 27.84
N GLY A 626 7.28 8.98 29.06
CA GLY A 626 8.42 8.47 29.84
C GLY A 626 8.18 7.07 30.42
N ALA A 627 6.94 6.80 30.86
CA ALA A 627 6.50 5.47 31.25
C ALA A 627 6.46 4.50 30.05
N SER A 628 6.18 5.00 28.85
CA SER A 628 6.10 4.21 27.62
C SER A 628 7.44 4.07 26.87
N THR A 629 8.48 4.81 27.25
CA THR A 629 9.82 4.70 26.66
C THR A 629 10.47 3.37 27.03
N LEU A 630 10.44 2.40 26.10
CA LEU A 630 10.57 0.97 26.43
C LEU A 630 11.93 0.55 26.98
N PHE A 631 13.05 1.10 26.51
CA PHE A 631 14.40 0.54 26.75
C PHE A 631 15.19 1.30 27.83
N GLY A 632 14.48 1.96 28.74
CA GLY A 632 15.05 2.68 29.88
C GLY A 632 15.48 4.12 29.55
N PRO A 633 16.07 4.83 30.53
CA PRO A 633 16.35 6.27 30.45
C PRO A 633 17.33 6.66 29.33
N HIS A 634 18.13 5.71 28.82
CA HIS A 634 19.13 5.93 27.78
C HIS A 634 18.66 5.55 26.35
N THR A 635 17.35 5.31 26.16
CA THR A 635 16.76 4.94 24.85
C THR A 635 17.15 5.95 23.76
N LEU A 636 16.93 7.26 23.97
CA LEU A 636 17.31 8.31 23.02
C LEU A 636 18.83 8.35 22.78
N SER A 637 19.64 8.19 23.82
CA SER A 637 21.10 8.17 23.71
C SER A 637 21.59 7.04 22.80
N GLY A 638 20.95 5.87 22.87
CA GLY A 638 21.15 4.74 21.95
C GLY A 638 20.81 5.10 20.50
N TYR A 639 19.62 5.65 20.26
CA TYR A 639 19.22 6.14 18.93
C TYR A 639 20.23 7.15 18.35
N ILE A 640 20.64 8.16 19.13
CA ILE A 640 21.62 9.17 18.72
C ILE A 640 22.99 8.53 18.38
N GLN A 641 23.42 7.53 19.14
CA GLN A 641 24.66 6.80 18.87
C GLN A 641 24.60 6.04 17.54
N GLU A 642 23.53 5.27 17.30
CA GLU A 642 23.42 4.46 16.09
C GLU A 642 23.19 5.31 14.84
N PHE A 643 22.38 6.38 14.91
CA PHE A 643 22.23 7.30 13.79
C PHE A 643 23.50 8.08 13.46
N LYS A 644 24.36 8.39 14.45
CA LYS A 644 25.72 8.89 14.18
C LYS A 644 26.59 7.87 13.43
N LYS A 645 26.54 6.59 13.80
CA LYS A 645 27.24 5.50 13.08
C LYS A 645 26.71 5.35 11.64
N LEU A 646 25.39 5.34 11.45
CA LEU A 646 24.75 5.28 10.13
C LEU A 646 25.16 6.46 9.26
N SER A 647 25.06 7.70 9.78
CA SER A 647 25.43 8.92 9.05
C SER A 647 26.91 8.93 8.64
N LYS A 648 27.80 8.50 9.54
CA LYS A 648 29.24 8.36 9.26
C LYS A 648 29.50 7.30 8.18
N SER A 649 28.82 6.16 8.22
CA SER A 649 28.94 5.11 7.19
C SER A 649 28.32 5.52 5.84
N LEU A 650 27.27 6.35 5.86
CA LEU A 650 26.68 6.91 4.65
C LEU A 650 27.70 7.79 3.93
N VAL A 651 28.23 8.82 4.59
CA VAL A 651 29.18 9.76 3.95
C VAL A 651 30.51 9.09 3.58
N LEU A 652 31.00 8.13 4.38
CA LEU A 652 32.21 7.37 4.03
C LEU A 652 32.01 6.33 2.90
N GLY A 653 30.80 6.22 2.32
CA GLY A 653 30.50 5.22 1.28
C GLY A 653 30.56 3.76 1.76
N ARG A 654 30.55 3.51 3.08
CA ARG A 654 30.76 2.19 3.68
C ARG A 654 29.45 1.47 3.91
N ASN A 655 29.40 0.19 3.52
CA ASN A 655 28.32 -0.71 3.91
C ASN A 655 28.29 -0.88 5.43
N VAL A 656 27.09 -1.04 5.98
CA VAL A 656 26.85 -1.33 7.40
C VAL A 656 26.50 -2.82 7.53
N GLN A 657 26.97 -3.46 8.60
CA GLN A 657 26.64 -4.86 8.87
C GLN A 657 25.16 -4.95 9.30
N PRO A 658 24.33 -5.86 8.76
CA PRO A 658 22.87 -5.82 8.94
C PRO A 658 22.36 -5.92 10.39
N GLY A 659 23.17 -6.46 11.31
CA GLY A 659 22.77 -6.72 12.68
C GLY A 659 21.90 -7.98 12.84
N PRO A 660 21.42 -8.28 14.07
CA PRO A 660 20.56 -9.42 14.33
C PRO A 660 19.23 -9.27 13.59
N GLN A 661 18.78 -10.34 12.92
CA GLN A 661 17.54 -10.28 12.13
C GLN A 661 16.29 -10.22 13.04
N PRO A 662 15.32 -9.33 12.73
CA PRO A 662 14.09 -9.20 13.51
C PRO A 662 13.23 -10.47 13.38
N PRO A 663 12.55 -10.92 14.45
CA PRO A 663 11.73 -12.13 14.38
C PRO A 663 10.50 -11.91 13.48
N ASN A 664 10.21 -12.88 12.62
CA ASN A 664 8.89 -13.04 12.02
C ASN A 664 8.05 -13.93 12.95
N LEU A 665 6.88 -13.46 13.39
CA LEU A 665 5.98 -14.17 14.29
C LEU A 665 4.64 -14.54 13.63
N LEU A 666 4.54 -14.51 12.29
CA LEU A 666 3.27 -14.75 11.56
C LEU A 666 2.61 -16.08 11.91
N ASP A 667 3.38 -17.16 11.93
CA ASP A 667 2.89 -18.52 12.20
C ASP A 667 2.57 -18.77 13.68
N LYS A 668 2.82 -17.77 14.55
CA LYS A 668 2.46 -17.79 15.98
C LYS A 668 1.27 -16.90 16.31
N GLN A 669 0.76 -16.13 15.34
CA GLN A 669 -0.35 -15.20 15.60
C GLN A 669 -1.63 -15.95 15.96
N VAL A 670 -2.32 -15.46 17.00
CA VAL A 670 -3.58 -16.02 17.51
C VAL A 670 -4.67 -14.98 17.30
N SER A 671 -5.88 -15.42 16.94
CA SER A 671 -7.05 -14.55 16.80
C SER A 671 -8.23 -15.12 17.56
N PHE A 672 -8.86 -14.29 18.39
CA PHE A 672 -10.12 -14.59 19.09
C PHE A 672 -11.29 -13.81 18.48
N LEU A 673 -11.05 -13.01 17.44
CA LEU A 673 -12.09 -12.33 16.65
C LEU A 673 -12.93 -13.37 15.90
N THR A 674 -14.23 -13.43 16.20
CA THR A 674 -15.14 -14.35 15.52
C THR A 674 -15.24 -14.05 14.01
N PRO A 675 -15.34 -15.07 13.14
CA PRO A 675 -15.61 -14.87 11.72
C PRO A 675 -17.07 -14.44 11.51
N VAL A 676 -17.36 -13.77 10.38
CA VAL A 676 -18.76 -13.62 9.94
C VAL A 676 -19.28 -15.00 9.54
N VAL A 677 -20.34 -15.46 10.21
CA VAL A 677 -20.96 -16.77 9.98
C VAL A 677 -21.93 -16.69 8.81
N MET A 678 -22.94 -15.82 8.93
CA MET A 678 -23.99 -15.58 7.93
C MET A 678 -24.64 -14.21 8.15
N ASP A 679 -25.19 -13.64 7.09
CA ASP A 679 -26.04 -12.45 7.13
C ASP A 679 -27.47 -12.81 6.70
N THR A 680 -28.45 -12.10 7.24
CA THR A 680 -29.88 -12.26 6.94
C THR A 680 -30.58 -10.92 6.87
N ALA A 681 -31.38 -10.69 5.83
CA ALA A 681 -32.33 -9.59 5.79
C ALA A 681 -33.52 -9.82 6.75
N THR A 682 -34.34 -8.80 6.94
CA THR A 682 -35.64 -8.90 7.62
C THR A 682 -36.68 -9.63 6.78
N GLY A 683 -37.81 -10.00 7.39
CA GLY A 683 -38.76 -10.99 6.85
C GLY A 683 -39.61 -10.47 5.70
N GLY A 684 -39.09 -10.57 4.48
CA GLY A 684 -39.70 -10.07 3.25
C GLY A 684 -38.73 -9.23 2.41
N ASP A 685 -37.73 -8.66 3.07
CA ASP A 685 -36.81 -7.66 2.51
C ASP A 685 -35.57 -8.29 1.87
N SER A 686 -34.94 -7.54 0.98
CA SER A 686 -33.69 -7.86 0.29
C SER A 686 -32.51 -7.01 0.80
N PHE A 687 -31.28 -7.48 0.60
CA PHE A 687 -30.10 -6.66 0.85
C PHE A 687 -30.02 -5.50 -0.15
N GLY A 688 -29.96 -4.27 0.37
CA GLY A 688 -30.02 -3.04 -0.39
C GLY A 688 -31.38 -2.33 -0.37
N ASP A 689 -32.43 -2.93 0.21
CA ASP A 689 -33.72 -2.25 0.42
C ASP A 689 -33.57 -1.06 1.38
N VAL A 690 -34.36 -0.01 1.16
CA VAL A 690 -34.38 1.18 2.04
C VAL A 690 -35.32 0.94 3.23
N ILE A 691 -34.75 0.99 4.44
CA ILE A 691 -35.47 0.90 5.72
C ILE A 691 -36.03 2.28 6.13
N SER A 692 -35.29 3.35 5.85
CA SER A 692 -35.71 4.73 6.12
C SER A 692 -35.17 5.63 5.02
N ASP A 693 -36.06 6.18 4.22
CA ASP A 693 -35.77 7.11 3.13
C ASP A 693 -35.85 8.58 3.62
N VAL A 694 -35.53 9.53 2.73
CA VAL A 694 -35.78 10.95 2.96
C VAL A 694 -37.28 11.29 2.88
N PRO A 695 -37.76 12.35 3.56
CA PRO A 695 -39.11 12.86 3.35
C PRO A 695 -39.35 13.22 1.88
N LYS A 696 -40.53 12.89 1.35
CA LYS A 696 -40.93 13.33 -0.01
C LYS A 696 -40.91 14.86 -0.08
N ASN A 697 -40.35 15.40 -1.16
CA ASN A 697 -40.13 16.83 -1.41
C ASN A 697 -39.20 17.52 -0.39
N LEU A 698 -38.22 16.80 0.19
CA LEU A 698 -37.17 17.39 1.02
C LEU A 698 -36.33 18.41 0.23
N SER A 699 -36.38 19.68 0.65
CA SER A 699 -35.44 20.73 0.22
C SER A 699 -34.41 20.97 1.32
N VAL A 700 -33.13 21.10 0.94
CA VAL A 700 -31.98 21.14 1.86
C VAL A 700 -30.96 22.23 1.47
N LYS A 701 -30.29 22.77 2.49
CA LYS A 701 -29.29 23.84 2.37
C LYS A 701 -27.87 23.30 2.53
N ARG A 702 -27.03 23.62 1.55
CA ARG A 702 -25.58 23.43 1.62
C ARG A 702 -24.94 24.15 2.82
N GLY A 703 -23.90 23.56 3.38
CA GLY A 703 -23.14 24.06 4.54
C GLY A 703 -23.72 23.62 5.90
N SER A 704 -25.05 23.65 6.06
CA SER A 704 -25.73 23.36 7.33
C SER A 704 -26.37 21.97 7.42
N ASP A 705 -27.00 21.49 6.36
CA ASP A 705 -27.98 20.40 6.48
C ASP A 705 -27.34 19.01 6.31
N GLN A 706 -27.84 18.02 7.04
CA GLN A 706 -27.41 16.62 6.94
C GLN A 706 -28.57 15.73 6.48
N VAL A 707 -28.40 15.07 5.34
CA VAL A 707 -29.30 14.02 4.84
C VAL A 707 -28.90 12.69 5.48
N THR A 708 -29.88 11.86 5.87
CA THR A 708 -29.62 10.53 6.45
C THR A 708 -30.58 9.50 5.83
N VAL A 709 -30.04 8.39 5.33
CA VAL A 709 -30.80 7.28 4.72
C VAL A 709 -30.33 5.94 5.32
N VAL A 710 -31.24 4.99 5.54
CA VAL A 710 -30.95 3.69 6.15
C VAL A 710 -31.33 2.54 5.22
N PHE A 711 -30.42 1.60 5.01
CA PHE A 711 -30.55 0.44 4.13
C PHE A 711 -30.42 -0.89 4.89
N GLN A 712 -31.14 -1.92 4.44
CA GLN A 712 -30.99 -3.30 4.91
C GLN A 712 -29.66 -3.87 4.38
N SER A 713 -28.72 -4.16 5.29
CA SER A 713 -27.31 -4.42 4.94
C SER A 713 -26.71 -5.63 5.66
N ALA A 714 -25.53 -6.04 5.21
CA ALA A 714 -24.73 -7.15 5.73
C ALA A 714 -23.45 -6.63 6.39
N CYS A 715 -22.65 -7.51 6.99
CA CYS A 715 -21.41 -7.13 7.67
C CYS A 715 -20.31 -6.64 6.68
N PRO A 716 -19.75 -5.42 6.84
CA PRO A 716 -18.63 -4.90 6.05
C PRO A 716 -17.34 -5.75 6.07
N ARG A 717 -17.26 -6.75 6.95
CA ARG A 717 -16.15 -7.72 6.96
C ARG A 717 -16.23 -8.77 5.84
N ASN A 718 -17.34 -8.89 5.12
CA ASN A 718 -17.47 -9.83 4.01
C ASN A 718 -16.68 -9.39 2.77
N ASP A 719 -16.69 -8.10 2.46
CA ASP A 719 -15.82 -7.49 1.45
C ASP A 719 -15.46 -6.08 1.91
N LEU A 720 -14.18 -5.75 1.97
CA LEU A 720 -13.67 -4.44 2.39
C LEU A 720 -13.99 -3.33 1.37
N MET A 721 -14.50 -3.71 0.19
CA MET A 721 -14.71 -2.82 -0.94
C MET A 721 -13.42 -2.06 -1.31
N THR A 722 -12.26 -2.70 -1.22
CA THR A 722 -10.95 -2.10 -1.57
C THR A 722 -10.97 -1.58 -3.01
N GLU A 723 -10.61 -0.30 -3.22
CA GLU A 723 -10.76 0.46 -4.47
C GLU A 723 -12.22 0.56 -5.00
N GLY A 724 -13.21 0.18 -4.19
CA GLY A 724 -14.64 0.45 -4.36
C GLY A 724 -15.20 1.25 -3.18
N THR A 725 -16.51 1.33 -3.05
CA THR A 725 -17.18 2.12 -2.01
C THR A 725 -18.41 1.39 -1.44
N PHE A 726 -18.73 1.64 -0.16
CA PHE A 726 -19.99 1.25 0.47
C PHE A 726 -21.14 2.26 0.23
N ALA A 727 -20.82 3.49 -0.20
CA ALA A 727 -21.79 4.59 -0.35
C ALA A 727 -21.46 5.51 -1.54
N LEU A 728 -22.48 5.98 -2.25
CA LEU A 728 -22.39 7.05 -3.23
C LEU A 728 -23.50 8.08 -3.00
N VAL A 729 -23.16 9.35 -3.23
CA VAL A 729 -24.12 10.38 -3.60
C VAL A 729 -24.02 10.57 -5.12
N GLU A 730 -25.15 10.50 -5.81
CA GLU A 730 -25.22 10.71 -7.27
C GLU A 730 -26.12 11.91 -7.57
N ARG A 731 -25.70 12.76 -8.51
CA ARG A 731 -26.48 13.90 -9.05
C ARG A 731 -27.22 13.48 -10.31
N LEU A 732 -28.43 13.98 -10.51
CA LEU A 732 -29.15 13.87 -11.78
C LEU A 732 -28.71 14.99 -12.73
N GLU A 733 -28.16 14.64 -13.89
CA GLU A 733 -27.85 15.62 -14.95
C GLU A 733 -29.12 15.96 -15.75
N ARG A 734 -29.37 17.26 -15.95
CA ARG A 734 -30.62 17.76 -16.54
C ARG A 734 -30.79 17.39 -18.01
N GLU A 735 -29.70 17.28 -18.76
CA GLU A 735 -29.72 17.11 -20.22
C GLU A 735 -30.03 15.65 -20.60
N ASP A 736 -29.22 14.70 -20.16
CA ASP A 736 -29.36 13.28 -20.51
C ASP A 736 -30.22 12.45 -19.51
N LYS A 737 -30.65 13.05 -18.39
CA LYS A 737 -31.31 12.36 -17.25
C LYS A 737 -30.48 11.21 -16.65
N THR A 738 -29.17 11.26 -16.84
CA THR A 738 -28.18 10.33 -16.29
C THR A 738 -27.86 10.66 -14.83
N TRP A 739 -27.38 9.65 -14.10
CA TRP A 739 -26.97 9.80 -12.70
C TRP A 739 -25.45 9.71 -12.59
N THR A 740 -24.83 10.80 -12.14
CA THR A 740 -23.37 10.97 -12.05
C THR A 740 -22.93 10.90 -10.59
N PRO A 741 -22.00 10.00 -10.20
CA PRO A 741 -21.41 10.00 -8.86
C PRO A 741 -20.69 11.33 -8.56
N VAL A 742 -20.97 11.93 -7.40
CA VAL A 742 -20.35 13.21 -6.97
C VAL A 742 -19.62 13.14 -5.63
N TYR A 743 -20.01 12.24 -4.72
CA TYR A 743 -19.31 11.97 -3.46
C TYR A 743 -19.30 10.45 -3.17
N ASP A 744 -18.20 9.91 -2.66
CA ASP A 744 -18.05 8.49 -2.27
C ASP A 744 -17.55 8.33 -0.82
N ASP A 745 -17.31 7.10 -0.35
CA ASP A 745 -16.89 6.84 1.04
C ASP A 745 -15.42 7.22 1.35
N ASP A 746 -14.78 7.97 0.45
CA ASP A 746 -13.51 8.70 0.64
C ASP A 746 -13.73 10.21 0.92
N ASP A 747 -14.98 10.71 0.82
CA ASP A 747 -15.30 12.13 1.03
C ASP A 747 -15.60 12.46 2.50
N LEU A 748 -14.90 13.46 3.04
CA LEU A 748 -15.12 14.03 4.40
C LEU A 748 -16.57 14.46 4.70
N CYS A 749 -17.43 14.57 3.69
CA CYS A 749 -18.83 14.96 3.81
C CYS A 749 -19.81 13.78 3.88
N LEU A 750 -19.37 12.55 3.58
CA LEU A 750 -20.21 11.35 3.49
C LEU A 750 -19.74 10.27 4.47
N ARG A 751 -20.55 9.98 5.50
CA ARG A 751 -20.24 8.93 6.48
C ARG A 751 -21.03 7.66 6.17
N PHE A 752 -20.33 6.55 6.04
CA PHE A 752 -20.91 5.21 6.07
C PHE A 752 -20.93 4.71 7.52
N LYS A 753 -22.10 4.52 8.12
CA LYS A 753 -22.25 3.88 9.44
C LYS A 753 -22.91 2.52 9.27
N TRP A 754 -22.50 1.55 10.07
CA TRP A 754 -23.09 0.20 10.09
C TRP A 754 -23.43 -0.20 11.52
N SER A 755 -24.56 -0.90 11.70
CA SER A 755 -24.98 -1.36 13.02
C SER A 755 -25.82 -2.64 12.96
N ARG A 756 -25.90 -3.35 14.10
CA ARG A 756 -26.71 -4.55 14.31
C ARG A 756 -27.46 -4.45 15.63
N HIS A 757 -28.76 -4.78 15.67
CA HIS A 757 -29.60 -4.57 16.87
C HIS A 757 -29.13 -5.31 18.13
N LYS A 758 -28.32 -6.38 17.97
CA LYS A 758 -27.67 -7.15 19.03
C LYS A 758 -26.29 -7.60 18.53
N LYS A 759 -25.30 -7.74 19.42
CA LYS A 759 -23.89 -8.07 19.06
C LYS A 759 -23.72 -9.33 18.19
N PHE A 760 -24.62 -10.31 18.31
CA PHE A 760 -24.61 -11.57 17.54
C PHE A 760 -25.80 -11.70 16.56
N SER A 761 -26.48 -10.60 16.23
CA SER A 761 -27.56 -10.57 15.24
C SER A 761 -27.00 -10.80 13.83
N SER A 762 -27.51 -11.79 13.09
CA SER A 762 -27.25 -11.97 11.65
C SER A 762 -27.91 -10.89 10.79
N ARG A 763 -28.83 -10.08 11.35
CA ARG A 763 -29.36 -8.86 10.70
C ARG A 763 -28.53 -7.64 11.07
N SER A 764 -28.24 -6.81 10.08
CA SER A 764 -27.62 -5.49 10.23
C SER A 764 -28.24 -4.46 9.29
N GLN A 765 -27.90 -3.19 9.50
CA GLN A 765 -28.32 -2.05 8.67
C GLN A 765 -27.11 -1.14 8.38
N ALA A 766 -27.15 -0.46 7.25
CA ALA A 766 -26.23 0.62 6.89
C ALA A 766 -26.97 1.96 6.97
N THR A 767 -26.41 2.93 7.68
CA THR A 767 -26.92 4.30 7.77
C THR A 767 -25.91 5.22 7.07
N ILE A 768 -26.34 5.90 6.01
CA ILE A 768 -25.52 6.84 5.26
C ILE A 768 -25.88 8.25 5.72
N GLU A 769 -24.90 9.03 6.17
CA GLU A 769 -25.07 10.45 6.53
C GLU A 769 -24.29 11.33 5.55
N TRP A 770 -24.97 12.23 4.85
CA TRP A 770 -24.36 13.22 3.95
C TRP A 770 -24.56 14.63 4.51
N ARG A 771 -23.49 15.25 5.03
CA ARG A 771 -23.46 16.67 5.44
C ARG A 771 -23.16 17.49 4.18
N ILE A 772 -24.13 18.23 3.66
CA ILE A 772 -24.04 18.79 2.31
C ILE A 772 -22.96 19.89 2.28
N PRO A 773 -21.87 19.75 1.50
CA PRO A 773 -20.78 20.72 1.49
C PRO A 773 -21.18 22.03 0.79
N GLU A 774 -20.55 23.15 1.13
CA GLU A 774 -20.82 24.46 0.50
C GLU A 774 -20.55 24.49 -1.01
N SER A 775 -19.67 23.61 -1.50
CA SER A 775 -19.36 23.39 -2.91
C SER A 775 -20.45 22.62 -3.67
N ALA A 776 -21.44 22.03 -3.01
CA ALA A 776 -22.51 21.30 -3.67
C ALA A 776 -23.32 22.20 -4.63
N SER A 777 -23.51 21.73 -5.85
CA SER A 777 -24.34 22.37 -6.87
C SER A 777 -25.83 22.24 -6.50
N PRO A 778 -26.71 23.19 -6.87
CA PRO A 778 -28.15 22.96 -6.86
C PRO A 778 -28.52 21.86 -7.88
N GLY A 779 -29.30 20.86 -7.46
CA GLY A 779 -29.72 19.75 -8.32
C GLY A 779 -30.54 18.71 -7.56
N VAL A 780 -31.02 17.68 -8.28
CA VAL A 780 -31.63 16.50 -7.66
C VAL A 780 -30.53 15.48 -7.36
N TYR A 781 -30.59 14.86 -6.18
CA TYR A 781 -29.59 13.92 -5.67
C TYR A 781 -30.24 12.64 -5.18
N ARG A 782 -29.50 11.53 -5.21
CA ARG A 782 -29.85 10.26 -4.54
C ARG A 782 -28.65 9.70 -3.78
N ILE A 783 -28.92 8.81 -2.84
CA ILE A 783 -27.90 8.03 -2.13
C ILE A 783 -28.02 6.56 -2.53
N THR A 784 -26.89 5.93 -2.87
CA THR A 784 -26.81 4.51 -3.26
C THR A 784 -25.85 3.78 -2.31
N HIS A 785 -26.29 2.64 -1.77
CA HIS A 785 -25.49 1.78 -0.89
C HIS A 785 -25.01 0.50 -1.60
N PHE A 786 -23.80 0.05 -1.29
CA PHE A 786 -23.24 -1.23 -1.74
C PHE A 786 -22.76 -2.06 -0.54
N GLY A 787 -22.96 -3.37 -0.57
CA GLY A 787 -22.50 -4.29 0.47
C GLY A 787 -22.36 -5.72 -0.03
N ALA A 788 -21.68 -6.57 0.75
CA ALA A 788 -21.50 -7.99 0.46
C ALA A 788 -22.12 -8.84 1.59
N ALA A 789 -22.93 -9.83 1.25
CA ALA A 789 -23.72 -10.63 2.21
C ALA A 789 -23.37 -12.12 2.13
N LYS A 790 -23.10 -12.74 3.27
CA LYS A 790 -22.65 -14.12 3.37
C LYS A 790 -23.81 -15.09 3.62
N LYS A 791 -23.95 -16.08 2.74
CA LYS A 791 -24.96 -17.15 2.86
C LYS A 791 -24.39 -18.35 3.61
N LEU A 792 -25.19 -18.94 4.52
CA LEU A 792 -24.79 -20.05 5.40
C LEU A 792 -24.20 -21.29 4.67
N PHE A 793 -24.65 -21.54 3.44
CA PHE A 793 -24.16 -22.63 2.58
C PHE A 793 -23.49 -22.11 1.29
N GLY A 794 -22.91 -20.91 1.34
CA GLY A 794 -21.98 -20.43 0.30
C GLY A 794 -20.73 -21.30 0.22
N SER A 795 -20.23 -21.54 -0.99
CA SER A 795 -19.15 -22.51 -1.26
C SER A 795 -17.79 -22.04 -0.75
N TYR A 796 -17.52 -22.28 0.54
CA TYR A 796 -16.23 -22.03 1.22
C TYR A 796 -15.01 -22.43 0.38
N PHE A 797 -15.08 -23.56 -0.34
CA PHE A 797 -13.99 -24.02 -1.22
C PHE A 797 -13.64 -23.03 -2.33
N ALA A 798 -14.63 -22.47 -3.04
CA ALA A 798 -14.39 -21.53 -4.13
C ALA A 798 -13.93 -20.15 -3.61
N GLU A 799 -14.51 -19.69 -2.51
CA GLU A 799 -14.16 -18.42 -1.86
C GLU A 799 -12.73 -18.45 -1.28
N GLU A 800 -12.35 -19.54 -0.61
CA GLU A 800 -11.00 -19.76 -0.10
C GLU A 800 -9.96 -19.96 -1.21
N HIS A 801 -10.34 -20.58 -2.33
CA HIS A 801 -9.46 -20.70 -3.50
C HIS A 801 -9.23 -19.35 -4.17
N ASP A 802 -10.28 -18.56 -4.40
CA ASP A 802 -10.17 -17.23 -5.00
C ASP A 802 -9.42 -16.24 -4.09
N ARG A 803 -9.60 -16.35 -2.76
CA ARG A 803 -8.79 -15.63 -1.76
C ARG A 803 -7.30 -16.01 -1.83
N LYS A 804 -6.97 -17.30 -2.00
CA LYS A 804 -5.57 -17.77 -2.14
C LYS A 804 -4.95 -17.30 -3.45
N THR A 805 -5.66 -17.42 -4.57
CA THR A 805 -5.24 -16.92 -5.88
C THR A 805 -4.96 -15.41 -5.84
N ARG A 806 -5.85 -14.62 -5.20
CA ARG A 806 -5.62 -13.17 -5.03
C ARG A 806 -4.47 -12.82 -4.08
N ALA A 807 -4.15 -13.66 -3.09
CA ALA A 807 -3.06 -13.43 -2.14
C ALA A 807 -1.64 -13.66 -2.73
N GLY A 808 -1.52 -14.03 -4.01
CA GLY A 808 -0.26 -14.44 -4.65
C GLY A 808 0.24 -15.82 -4.19
N LEU A 809 -0.59 -16.57 -3.45
CA LEU A 809 -0.32 -17.95 -3.08
C LEU A 809 -0.72 -18.85 -4.24
N ASP A 810 0.11 -18.85 -5.28
CA ASP A 810 -0.14 -19.64 -6.49
C ASP A 810 -0.14 -21.12 -6.12
N TYR A 811 -1.34 -21.70 -6.08
CA TYR A 811 -1.52 -23.08 -5.70
C TYR A 811 -1.11 -23.93 -6.89
N GLU A 812 0.04 -24.60 -6.78
CA GLU A 812 0.29 -25.88 -7.45
C GLU A 812 -0.86 -26.83 -7.09
N SER A 813 -1.96 -26.72 -7.84
CA SER A 813 -3.11 -27.59 -7.70
C SER A 813 -2.66 -29.04 -7.88
N SER A 814 -3.42 -29.99 -7.35
CA SER A 814 -3.10 -31.42 -7.49
C SER A 814 -2.94 -31.88 -8.96
N PHE A 815 -3.40 -31.07 -9.92
CA PHE A 815 -3.20 -31.25 -11.36
C PHE A 815 -1.81 -30.79 -11.86
N GLY A 816 -1.21 -29.75 -11.27
CA GLY A 816 0.06 -29.15 -11.71
C GLY A 816 1.29 -30.05 -11.55
N LYS A 817 1.21 -31.08 -10.69
CA LYS A 817 2.28 -32.07 -10.47
C LYS A 817 2.24 -33.25 -11.44
N MET A 818 1.29 -33.26 -12.37
CA MET A 818 1.06 -34.37 -13.27
C MET A 818 1.89 -34.24 -14.55
N ARG A 819 2.66 -35.28 -14.88
CA ARG A 819 3.43 -35.33 -16.13
C ARG A 819 2.49 -35.37 -17.35
N PRO A 820 2.92 -34.91 -18.55
CA PRO A 820 2.15 -35.03 -19.77
C PRO A 820 1.72 -36.48 -20.01
N ASN A 821 0.43 -36.70 -20.26
CA ASN A 821 -0.14 -38.01 -20.54
C ASN A 821 -0.30 -38.19 -22.06
N ASP A 822 0.40 -39.19 -22.63
CA ASP A 822 0.40 -39.45 -24.07
C ASP A 822 -1.00 -39.70 -24.66
N THR A 823 -1.95 -40.21 -23.87
CA THR A 823 -3.35 -40.38 -24.29
C THR A 823 -4.03 -39.03 -24.52
N ILE A 824 -3.74 -38.03 -23.69
CA ILE A 824 -4.23 -36.66 -23.89
C ILE A 824 -3.56 -36.04 -25.11
N LEU A 825 -2.26 -36.28 -25.32
CA LEU A 825 -1.52 -35.82 -26.49
C LEU A 825 -1.96 -36.50 -27.82
N LYS A 826 -2.58 -37.69 -27.77
CA LYS A 826 -3.26 -38.33 -28.91
C LYS A 826 -4.69 -37.82 -29.15
N LEU A 827 -5.41 -37.45 -28.09
CA LEU A 827 -6.78 -36.92 -28.18
C LEU A 827 -6.85 -35.42 -28.52
N GLN A 828 -5.77 -34.66 -28.31
CA GLN A 828 -5.74 -33.22 -28.57
C GLN A 828 -6.01 -32.88 -30.04
N ARG A 829 -6.66 -31.74 -30.28
CA ARG A 829 -6.81 -31.17 -31.62
C ARG A 829 -5.67 -30.19 -31.89
N THR A 830 -4.91 -30.44 -32.95
CA THR A 830 -3.89 -29.52 -33.46
C THR A 830 -4.49 -28.31 -34.19
N THR A 831 -5.78 -28.36 -34.55
CA THR A 831 -6.50 -27.27 -35.23
C THR A 831 -7.63 -26.68 -34.37
N PRO A 832 -7.82 -25.35 -34.35
CA PRO A 832 -8.88 -24.70 -33.59
C PRO A 832 -10.28 -25.05 -34.11
N TYR A 833 -11.20 -25.37 -33.19
CA TYR A 833 -12.54 -25.84 -33.53
C TYR A 833 -13.55 -24.68 -33.69
N TYR A 834 -13.42 -23.88 -34.75
CA TYR A 834 -14.27 -22.71 -35.01
C TYR A 834 -15.78 -23.00 -35.10
N LYS A 835 -16.20 -24.26 -35.28
CA LYS A 835 -17.61 -24.68 -35.12
C LYS A 835 -18.21 -24.31 -33.75
N ARG A 836 -17.39 -24.15 -32.68
CA ARG A 836 -17.85 -23.65 -31.37
C ARG A 836 -18.27 -22.17 -31.39
N ASN A 837 -17.67 -21.37 -32.27
CA ASN A 837 -17.87 -19.92 -32.33
C ASN A 837 -19.04 -19.53 -33.26
N ARG A 838 -19.68 -20.52 -33.88
CA ARG A 838 -20.92 -20.34 -34.67
C ARG A 838 -22.05 -19.87 -33.76
N ALA A 839 -22.78 -18.82 -34.16
CA ALA A 839 -23.96 -18.31 -33.46
C ALA A 839 -25.00 -19.40 -33.16
N HIS A 840 -25.90 -19.20 -32.18
CA HIS A 840 -26.94 -20.19 -31.88
C HIS A 840 -27.94 -20.36 -33.03
N VAL A 841 -28.65 -21.49 -33.06
CA VAL A 841 -29.71 -21.75 -34.05
C VAL A 841 -30.92 -20.85 -33.76
N CYS A 842 -31.54 -20.32 -34.80
CA CYS A 842 -32.71 -19.45 -34.68
C CYS A 842 -33.95 -20.25 -34.25
N SER A 843 -34.48 -19.99 -33.04
CA SER A 843 -35.69 -20.63 -32.52
C SER A 843 -36.93 -20.38 -33.38
N PHE A 844 -37.04 -19.20 -33.98
CA PHE A 844 -38.14 -18.86 -34.91
C PHE A 844 -37.99 -19.57 -36.26
N PHE A 845 -36.77 -19.83 -36.73
CA PHE A 845 -36.55 -20.59 -37.97
C PHE A 845 -36.95 -22.06 -37.81
N ILE A 846 -36.64 -22.67 -36.66
CA ILE A 846 -37.10 -24.04 -36.33
C ILE A 846 -38.64 -24.15 -36.39
N ARG A 847 -39.37 -23.06 -36.10
CA ARG A 847 -40.84 -22.98 -36.15
C ARG A 847 -41.40 -22.57 -37.51
N GLY A 848 -40.56 -22.15 -38.47
CA GLY A 848 -41.00 -21.56 -39.75
C GLY A 848 -41.44 -20.09 -39.65
N GLU A 849 -41.25 -19.43 -38.51
CA GLU A 849 -41.77 -18.09 -38.19
C GLU A 849 -40.72 -16.97 -38.36
N CYS A 850 -39.54 -17.26 -38.92
CA CYS A 850 -38.45 -16.27 -38.97
C CYS A 850 -38.62 -15.26 -40.11
N THR A 851 -39.15 -14.08 -39.78
CA THR A 851 -39.33 -12.94 -40.70
C THR A 851 -38.02 -12.24 -41.12
N ARG A 852 -36.87 -12.62 -40.55
CA ARG A 852 -35.58 -11.91 -40.73
C ARG A 852 -34.71 -12.39 -41.89
N GLY A 853 -35.11 -13.44 -42.62
CA GLY A 853 -34.42 -13.90 -43.82
C GLY A 853 -32.91 -14.10 -43.62
N GLU A 854 -32.10 -13.52 -44.50
CA GLU A 854 -30.63 -13.59 -44.45
C GLU A 854 -30.00 -12.61 -43.44
N GLU A 855 -30.76 -11.63 -42.93
CA GLU A 855 -30.33 -10.68 -41.88
C GLU A 855 -30.49 -11.23 -40.45
N CYS A 856 -30.68 -12.54 -40.32
CA CYS A 856 -30.77 -13.21 -39.03
C CYS A 856 -29.36 -13.53 -38.49
N PRO A 857 -28.94 -12.99 -37.33
CA PRO A 857 -27.64 -13.30 -36.74
C PRO A 857 -27.58 -14.71 -36.11
N TYR A 858 -28.68 -15.46 -36.17
CA TYR A 858 -28.83 -16.83 -35.67
C TYR A 858 -28.94 -17.81 -36.84
N ARG A 859 -28.42 -19.04 -36.69
CA ARG A 859 -28.29 -19.98 -37.81
C ARG A 859 -29.64 -20.52 -38.26
N HIS A 860 -29.82 -20.58 -39.57
CA HIS A 860 -30.98 -21.16 -40.25
C HIS A 860 -30.67 -22.60 -40.68
N GLU A 861 -30.47 -23.47 -39.69
CA GLU A 861 -30.26 -24.92 -39.82
C GLU A 861 -31.03 -25.64 -38.70
N MET A 862 -31.37 -26.92 -38.85
CA MET A 862 -32.01 -27.68 -37.76
C MET A 862 -30.99 -28.03 -36.66
N PRO A 863 -31.38 -28.03 -35.37
CA PRO A 863 -30.47 -28.36 -34.28
C PRO A 863 -30.11 -29.86 -34.28
N GLU A 864 -28.84 -30.18 -33.96
CA GLU A 864 -28.38 -31.56 -33.79
C GLU A 864 -29.11 -32.22 -32.60
N THR A 865 -29.82 -33.33 -32.84
CA THR A 865 -30.53 -34.10 -31.82
C THR A 865 -29.75 -35.34 -31.40
N GLY A 866 -29.68 -35.60 -30.09
CA GLY A 866 -28.97 -36.76 -29.51
C GLY A 866 -28.41 -36.44 -28.12
N GLU A 867 -27.79 -37.42 -27.46
CA GLU A 867 -27.27 -37.32 -26.08
C GLU A 867 -26.31 -36.13 -25.86
N LEU A 868 -25.59 -35.72 -26.91
CA LEU A 868 -24.65 -34.59 -26.85
C LEU A 868 -25.31 -33.21 -26.91
N SER A 869 -26.63 -33.10 -27.15
CA SER A 869 -27.33 -31.81 -27.20
C SER A 869 -27.77 -31.31 -25.82
N GLN A 870 -27.89 -32.20 -24.83
CA GLN A 870 -28.15 -31.84 -23.43
C GLN A 870 -26.83 -31.79 -22.66
N GLN A 871 -26.36 -30.58 -22.31
CA GLN A 871 -25.11 -30.37 -21.58
C GLN A 871 -25.29 -29.35 -20.45
N ASN A 872 -25.14 -29.81 -19.20
CA ASN A 872 -25.12 -28.94 -18.03
C ASN A 872 -23.70 -28.41 -17.78
N ILE A 873 -23.57 -27.08 -17.66
CA ILE A 873 -22.27 -26.41 -17.43
C ILE A 873 -21.60 -26.86 -16.12
N LYS A 874 -22.38 -27.16 -15.06
CA LYS A 874 -21.83 -27.59 -13.77
C LYS A 874 -21.18 -28.97 -13.87
N ASP A 875 -21.88 -29.91 -14.47
CA ASP A 875 -21.45 -31.31 -14.63
C ASP A 875 -20.15 -31.35 -15.46
N ARG A 876 -20.11 -30.59 -16.56
CA ARG A 876 -18.93 -30.40 -17.41
C ARG A 876 -17.77 -29.61 -16.74
N TYR A 877 -18.03 -28.82 -15.70
CA TYR A 877 -17.01 -28.12 -14.92
C TYR A 877 -16.40 -29.01 -13.83
N TYR A 878 -17.22 -29.78 -13.12
CA TYR A 878 -16.77 -30.71 -12.08
C TYR A 878 -16.26 -32.06 -12.62
N GLY A 879 -16.37 -32.30 -13.94
CA GLY A 879 -15.91 -33.54 -14.59
C GLY A 879 -16.81 -34.75 -14.34
N VAL A 880 -18.01 -34.55 -13.82
CA VAL A 880 -19.00 -35.59 -13.52
C VAL A 880 -20.03 -35.61 -14.64
N ASN A 881 -20.34 -36.77 -15.20
CA ASN A 881 -21.38 -36.95 -16.23
C ASN A 881 -21.23 -36.08 -17.52
N ASP A 882 -20.02 -35.64 -17.90
CA ASP A 882 -19.80 -34.97 -19.20
C ASP A 882 -19.87 -36.00 -20.36
N PRO A 883 -20.90 -35.99 -21.23
CA PRO A 883 -21.02 -36.96 -22.33
C PRO A 883 -19.98 -36.74 -23.43
N VAL A 884 -19.42 -35.53 -23.55
CA VAL A 884 -18.29 -35.23 -24.45
C VAL A 884 -17.02 -35.89 -23.92
N ALA A 885 -16.80 -35.84 -22.60
CA ALA A 885 -15.65 -36.50 -21.97
C ALA A 885 -15.75 -38.02 -22.07
N MET A 886 -16.91 -38.62 -21.78
CA MET A 886 -17.13 -40.07 -21.93
C MET A 886 -16.87 -40.52 -23.38
N LYS A 887 -17.31 -39.76 -24.39
CA LYS A 887 -17.06 -40.05 -25.80
C LYS A 887 -15.60 -39.91 -26.23
N LEU A 888 -14.81 -39.08 -25.54
CA LEU A 888 -13.36 -38.97 -25.75
C LEU A 888 -12.60 -40.09 -25.03
N LEU A 889 -13.05 -40.52 -23.85
CA LEU A 889 -12.48 -41.65 -23.10
C LEU A 889 -12.73 -42.99 -23.82
N GLY A 890 -13.93 -43.21 -24.37
CA GLY A 890 -14.19 -44.37 -25.23
C GLY A 890 -13.24 -44.43 -26.42
N LYS A 891 -13.03 -43.29 -27.10
CA LYS A 891 -12.06 -43.17 -28.19
C LYS A 891 -10.60 -43.36 -27.78
N ALA A 892 -10.24 -43.17 -26.52
CA ALA A 892 -8.92 -43.54 -26.00
C ALA A 892 -8.81 -45.06 -25.79
N GLY A 893 -9.88 -45.72 -25.33
CA GLY A 893 -9.95 -47.19 -25.23
C GLY A 893 -9.84 -47.89 -26.59
N GLU A 894 -10.32 -47.26 -27.66
CA GLU A 894 -10.19 -47.72 -29.04
C GLU A 894 -8.77 -47.56 -29.64
N MET A 895 -7.82 -46.89 -28.95
CA MET A 895 -6.45 -46.67 -29.48
C MET A 895 -5.55 -47.87 -29.25
N GLY A 896 -5.58 -48.82 -30.18
CA GLY A 896 -4.85 -50.09 -30.14
C GLY A 896 -3.43 -50.05 -29.55
N THR A 897 -3.29 -50.70 -28.41
CA THR A 897 -2.01 -51.13 -27.82
C THR A 897 -1.48 -52.36 -28.56
N LEU A 898 -0.14 -52.52 -28.62
CA LEU A 898 0.46 -53.73 -29.15
C LEU A 898 0.45 -54.82 -28.07
N GLU A 899 -0.59 -55.66 -28.06
CA GLU A 899 -0.72 -56.79 -27.14
C GLU A 899 0.51 -57.73 -27.23
N SER A 900 0.91 -58.28 -26.09
CA SER A 900 2.00 -59.25 -25.99
C SER A 900 1.54 -60.65 -26.45
N PRO A 901 2.36 -61.42 -27.21
CA PRO A 901 2.01 -62.78 -27.58
C PRO A 901 1.98 -63.70 -26.35
N ASP A 902 0.99 -64.60 -26.29
CA ASP A 902 0.90 -65.65 -25.26
C ASP A 902 2.16 -66.52 -25.19
N ASP A 903 2.82 -66.72 -26.34
CA ASP A 903 4.12 -67.36 -26.44
C ASP A 903 5.22 -66.46 -25.86
N GLN A 904 5.63 -66.76 -24.63
CA GLN A 904 6.69 -66.06 -23.89
C GLN A 904 8.10 -66.29 -24.48
N SER A 905 8.29 -67.26 -25.39
CA SER A 905 9.58 -67.48 -26.05
C SER A 905 9.92 -66.39 -27.07
N ILE A 906 8.91 -65.65 -27.56
CA ILE A 906 9.09 -64.56 -28.52
C ILE A 906 9.71 -63.34 -27.81
N LYS A 907 11.03 -63.17 -27.98
CA LYS A 907 11.80 -61.98 -27.53
C LYS A 907 12.15 -61.00 -28.67
N THR A 908 11.68 -61.28 -29.88
CA THR A 908 12.02 -60.52 -31.10
C THR A 908 10.91 -59.54 -31.45
N LEU A 909 11.30 -58.30 -31.74
CA LEU A 909 10.45 -57.26 -32.32
C LEU A 909 10.77 -57.09 -33.81
N TYR A 910 9.74 -57.04 -34.64
CA TYR A 910 9.79 -56.67 -36.04
C TYR A 910 9.67 -55.15 -36.19
N VAL A 911 10.63 -54.54 -36.87
CA VAL A 911 10.60 -53.13 -37.28
C VAL A 911 10.45 -53.09 -38.81
N GLY A 912 9.38 -52.47 -39.31
CA GLY A 912 9.09 -52.37 -40.74
C GLY A 912 9.07 -50.94 -41.26
N GLY A 913 9.45 -50.76 -42.52
CA GLY A 913 9.46 -49.47 -43.21
C GLY A 913 10.80 -48.74 -43.12
N LEU A 914 11.92 -49.46 -42.95
CA LEU A 914 13.25 -48.86 -42.97
C LEU A 914 13.64 -48.37 -44.37
N ASN A 915 14.43 -47.31 -44.43
CA ASN A 915 15.09 -46.85 -45.64
C ASN A 915 16.57 -47.28 -45.64
N SER A 916 17.27 -47.12 -46.77
CA SER A 916 18.71 -47.46 -46.92
C SER A 916 19.68 -46.47 -46.22
N ARG A 917 19.18 -45.55 -45.39
CA ARG A 917 19.96 -44.58 -44.60
C ARG A 917 19.88 -44.85 -43.09
N ILE A 918 19.09 -45.83 -42.65
CA ILE A 918 19.03 -46.26 -41.24
C ILE A 918 20.05 -47.38 -41.05
N LEU A 919 21.04 -47.14 -40.19
CA LEU A 919 22.09 -48.09 -39.85
C LEU A 919 21.67 -48.96 -38.65
N GLU A 920 22.40 -50.06 -38.43
CA GLU A 920 22.19 -50.92 -37.26
C GLU A 920 22.38 -50.16 -35.93
N GLN A 921 23.35 -49.24 -35.89
CA GLN A 921 23.60 -48.40 -34.72
C GLN A 921 22.42 -47.48 -34.38
N ASP A 922 21.76 -46.88 -35.38
CA ASP A 922 20.58 -46.02 -35.16
C ASP A 922 19.43 -46.78 -34.47
N LEU A 923 19.27 -48.06 -34.81
CA LEU A 923 18.33 -48.95 -34.13
C LEU A 923 18.85 -49.32 -32.74
N ARG A 924 20.13 -49.65 -32.62
CA ARG A 924 20.73 -50.08 -31.34
C ARG A 924 20.62 -48.99 -30.28
N ASP A 925 20.93 -47.75 -30.62
CA ASP A 925 20.84 -46.59 -29.71
C ASP A 925 19.39 -46.33 -29.28
N GLN A 926 18.41 -46.51 -30.18
CA GLN A 926 17.00 -46.30 -29.88
C GLN A 926 16.35 -47.45 -29.06
N PHE A 927 16.86 -48.67 -29.16
CA PHE A 927 16.29 -49.86 -28.48
C PHE A 927 17.04 -50.28 -27.20
N TYR A 928 18.33 -49.91 -27.04
CA TYR A 928 19.17 -50.31 -25.90
C TYR A 928 18.64 -49.85 -24.54
N ALA A 929 17.95 -48.70 -24.48
CA ALA A 929 17.39 -48.14 -23.25
C ALA A 929 16.36 -49.06 -22.55
N TYR A 930 15.82 -50.06 -23.26
CA TYR A 930 14.76 -50.95 -22.76
C TYR A 930 15.26 -52.30 -22.26
N GLY A 931 16.48 -52.69 -22.60
CA GLY A 931 17.07 -53.97 -22.22
C GLY A 931 18.25 -54.36 -23.10
N GLU A 932 18.93 -55.44 -22.72
CA GLU A 932 20.09 -55.95 -23.47
C GLU A 932 19.64 -56.64 -24.77
N ILE A 933 20.23 -56.21 -25.89
CA ILE A 933 19.91 -56.67 -27.23
C ILE A 933 20.87 -57.80 -27.62
N GLU A 934 20.30 -58.99 -27.86
CA GLU A 934 20.99 -60.20 -28.32
C GLU A 934 21.45 -60.07 -29.77
N SER A 935 20.59 -59.56 -30.65
CA SER A 935 20.91 -59.33 -32.06
C SER A 935 20.00 -58.30 -32.73
N ILE A 936 20.55 -57.57 -33.70
CA ILE A 936 19.77 -56.77 -34.67
C ILE A 936 20.06 -57.34 -36.05
N ARG A 937 19.02 -57.71 -36.79
CA ARG A 937 19.13 -58.26 -38.15
C ARG A 937 18.34 -57.42 -39.12
N ILE A 938 19.01 -56.50 -39.81
CA ILE A 938 18.45 -55.73 -40.92
C ILE A 938 18.36 -56.62 -42.17
N LEU A 939 17.22 -56.56 -42.87
CA LEU A 939 16.99 -57.16 -44.19
C LEU A 939 16.67 -56.04 -45.18
N ALA A 940 17.71 -55.45 -45.77
CA ALA A 940 17.60 -54.28 -46.65
C ALA A 940 16.59 -54.50 -47.80
N ASP A 941 16.65 -55.66 -48.47
CA ASP A 941 15.76 -56.06 -49.57
C ASP A 941 14.27 -56.08 -49.21
N LYS A 942 13.94 -56.09 -47.91
CA LYS A 942 12.57 -56.16 -47.38
C LYS A 942 12.17 -54.94 -46.54
N ALA A 943 13.02 -53.90 -46.50
CA ALA A 943 12.80 -52.68 -45.73
C ALA A 943 12.42 -52.96 -44.25
N CYS A 944 12.99 -54.00 -43.66
CA CYS A 944 12.64 -54.45 -42.31
C CYS A 944 13.87 -54.86 -41.50
N ALA A 945 13.73 -54.86 -40.17
CA ALA A 945 14.73 -55.32 -39.23
C ALA A 945 14.06 -56.14 -38.11
N PHE A 946 14.82 -57.07 -37.54
CA PHE A 946 14.42 -57.85 -36.37
C PHE A 946 15.36 -57.52 -35.21
N VAL A 947 14.82 -57.04 -34.09
CA VAL A 947 15.57 -56.73 -32.86
C VAL A 947 15.20 -57.78 -31.81
N THR A 948 16.15 -58.62 -31.40
CA THR A 948 15.94 -59.67 -30.39
C THR A 948 16.60 -59.27 -29.08
N TYR A 949 15.85 -59.35 -27.97
CA TYR A 949 16.35 -59.09 -26.63
C TYR A 949 16.78 -60.38 -25.92
N THR A 950 17.78 -60.31 -25.05
CA THR A 950 18.19 -61.46 -24.21
C THR A 950 17.08 -61.86 -23.23
N ALA A 951 16.28 -60.89 -22.76
CA ALA A 951 15.17 -61.08 -21.84
C ALA A 951 13.83 -60.56 -22.41
N ARG A 952 12.73 -61.31 -22.17
CA ARG A 952 11.37 -60.96 -22.62
C ARG A 952 10.89 -59.61 -22.09
N GLU A 953 11.25 -59.25 -20.85
CA GLU A 953 10.93 -57.94 -20.26
C GLU A 953 11.42 -56.76 -21.11
N GLY A 954 12.60 -56.87 -21.74
CA GLY A 954 13.14 -55.80 -22.57
C GLY A 954 12.34 -55.61 -23.86
N ALA A 955 11.92 -56.72 -24.47
CA ALA A 955 11.04 -56.71 -25.63
C ALA A 955 9.65 -56.16 -25.28
N GLU A 956 9.08 -56.47 -24.11
CA GLU A 956 7.77 -55.97 -23.69
C GLU A 956 7.81 -54.47 -23.34
N LYS A 957 8.83 -53.99 -22.64
CA LYS A 957 9.04 -52.56 -22.36
C LYS A 957 9.21 -51.76 -23.66
N ALA A 958 10.06 -52.26 -24.57
CA ALA A 958 10.26 -51.66 -25.88
C ALA A 958 8.97 -51.69 -26.73
N ALA A 959 8.22 -52.79 -26.74
CA ALA A 959 6.93 -52.88 -27.42
C ALA A 959 5.94 -51.85 -26.88
N GLN A 960 5.80 -51.73 -25.56
CA GLN A 960 4.86 -50.83 -24.91
C GLN A 960 5.15 -49.35 -25.27
N GLU A 961 6.40 -48.90 -25.10
CA GLU A 961 6.77 -47.50 -25.35
C GLU A 961 6.94 -47.16 -26.85
N LEU A 962 7.59 -48.02 -27.63
CA LEU A 962 7.96 -47.69 -29.01
C LEU A 962 6.86 -48.01 -30.04
N SER A 963 5.86 -48.84 -29.70
CA SER A 963 4.76 -49.28 -30.61
C SER A 963 4.20 -48.19 -31.51
N ASN A 964 4.00 -47.00 -30.93
CA ASN A 964 3.40 -45.84 -31.60
C ASN A 964 4.39 -44.68 -31.79
N ARG A 965 5.54 -44.71 -31.12
CA ARG A 965 6.47 -43.57 -30.98
C ARG A 965 7.75 -43.71 -31.83
N LEU A 966 8.05 -44.89 -32.36
CA LEU A 966 9.31 -45.17 -33.08
C LEU A 966 9.48 -44.28 -34.34
N VAL A 967 10.39 -43.31 -34.23
CA VAL A 967 10.85 -42.44 -35.31
C VAL A 967 12.36 -42.42 -35.30
N VAL A 968 12.99 -42.86 -36.40
CA VAL A 968 14.46 -42.94 -36.54
C VAL A 968 14.86 -42.13 -37.76
N ASN A 969 15.85 -41.24 -37.62
CA ASN A 969 16.30 -40.29 -38.65
C ASN A 969 15.14 -39.55 -39.36
N GLY A 970 14.12 -39.15 -38.57
CA GLY A 970 12.92 -38.43 -39.03
C GLY A 970 11.83 -39.31 -39.68
N GLN A 971 12.08 -40.60 -39.91
CA GLN A 971 11.11 -41.52 -40.51
C GLN A 971 10.40 -42.36 -39.43
N ARG A 972 9.06 -42.38 -39.46
CA ARG A 972 8.24 -43.22 -38.57
C ARG A 972 8.27 -44.68 -39.05
N LEU A 973 8.65 -45.59 -38.16
CA LEU A 973 8.73 -47.03 -38.43
C LEU A 973 7.55 -47.77 -37.78
N LYS A 974 7.16 -48.93 -38.32
CA LYS A 974 6.10 -49.77 -37.76
C LYS A 974 6.69 -50.89 -36.91
N LEU A 975 6.41 -50.89 -35.61
CA LEU A 975 6.77 -51.96 -34.69
C LEU A 975 5.66 -53.03 -34.63
N MET A 976 6.05 -54.31 -34.61
CA MET A 976 5.17 -55.47 -34.36
C MET A 976 5.98 -56.56 -33.64
N TRP A 977 5.32 -57.57 -33.09
CA TRP A 977 6.01 -58.76 -32.57
C TRP A 977 6.55 -59.65 -33.71
N GLY A 978 7.71 -60.25 -33.50
CA GLY A 978 8.30 -61.24 -34.41
C GLY A 978 7.49 -62.54 -34.44
N ARG A 979 7.62 -63.29 -35.53
CA ARG A 979 7.06 -64.65 -35.66
C ARG A 979 8.19 -65.68 -35.53
N PRO A 980 8.00 -66.79 -34.80
CA PRO A 980 9.02 -67.83 -34.68
C PRO A 980 9.36 -68.44 -36.04
N GLN A 981 10.64 -68.75 -36.26
CA GLN A 981 11.11 -69.51 -37.43
C GLN A 981 11.37 -70.96 -37.03
N ALA A 982 10.96 -71.91 -37.88
CA ALA A 982 11.26 -73.32 -37.67
C ALA A 982 12.77 -73.59 -37.90
N PRO A 983 13.37 -74.57 -37.19
CA PRO A 983 14.80 -74.90 -37.33
C PRO A 983 15.19 -75.35 -38.75
N ARG A 984 16.45 -75.15 -39.10
CA ARG A 984 17.13 -75.83 -40.21
C ARG A 984 18.22 -76.73 -39.64
N PRO A 985 18.46 -77.93 -40.20
CA PRO A 985 19.39 -78.91 -39.64
C PRO A 985 20.85 -78.52 -39.83
N ASP A 986 21.69 -79.04 -38.95
CA ASP A 986 23.13 -78.77 -38.85
C ASP A 986 23.97 -79.43 -39.97
N GLN A 987 25.21 -78.95 -40.11
CA GLN A 987 26.34 -79.75 -40.61
C GLN A 987 27.54 -79.55 -39.67
N ASP A 988 28.06 -80.67 -39.14
CA ASP A 988 29.24 -80.72 -38.28
C ASP A 988 30.53 -80.25 -38.98
N GLY A 989 31.49 -79.74 -38.21
CA GLY A 989 32.72 -79.13 -38.77
C GLY A 989 34.02 -79.18 -37.95
N SER A 990 34.02 -79.59 -36.67
CA SER A 990 35.20 -79.63 -35.76
C SER A 990 35.84 -78.25 -35.42
N ASN A 991 36.71 -78.06 -34.40
CA ASN A 991 37.36 -79.00 -33.48
C ASN A 991 37.78 -78.31 -32.14
N GLN A 992 37.85 -79.07 -31.02
CA GLN A 992 38.80 -79.02 -29.85
C GLN A 992 39.37 -77.67 -29.27
N GLN A 993 39.63 -77.46 -27.96
CA GLN A 993 39.35 -78.19 -26.70
C GLN A 993 39.74 -77.36 -25.42
N GLY A 994 39.03 -77.53 -24.28
CA GLY A 994 39.50 -77.27 -22.89
C GLY A 994 39.61 -75.81 -22.37
N GLY A 995 39.49 -75.52 -21.05
CA GLY A 995 39.02 -76.36 -19.93
C GLY A 995 39.18 -75.79 -18.49
N VAL A 996 38.10 -75.86 -17.69
CA VAL A 996 38.02 -76.16 -16.22
C VAL A 996 38.46 -75.13 -15.12
N ALA A 997 37.46 -74.67 -14.32
CA ALA A 997 37.49 -74.26 -12.88
C ALA A 997 38.35 -73.03 -12.42
N HIS A 998 38.24 -72.45 -11.20
CA HIS A 998 37.35 -72.63 -10.02
C HIS A 998 37.11 -71.28 -9.28
N SER A 999 36.62 -71.31 -8.03
CA SER A 999 35.94 -70.21 -7.32
C SER A 999 36.77 -69.42 -6.28
N GLY A 1000 36.53 -68.10 -6.14
CA GLY A 1000 36.18 -67.49 -4.83
C GLY A 1000 37.16 -66.54 -4.07
N LEU A 1001 36.54 -65.70 -3.21
CA LEU A 1001 37.04 -64.98 -2.01
C LEU A 1001 37.67 -63.56 -2.12
N LEU A 1002 37.75 -62.89 -0.94
CA LEU A 1002 38.00 -61.45 -0.62
C LEU A 1002 39.33 -61.33 0.21
N PRO A 1003 39.65 -60.32 1.08
CA PRO A 1003 39.17 -58.93 1.36
C PRO A 1003 40.27 -57.85 1.71
N ARG A 1004 39.87 -56.60 2.10
CA ARG A 1004 40.60 -55.61 2.98
C ARG A 1004 41.90 -54.91 2.41
N ALA A 1005 42.48 -53.80 2.92
CA ALA A 1005 42.11 -52.74 3.92
C ALA A 1005 43.06 -51.48 3.93
N VAL A 1006 42.52 -50.28 4.29
CA VAL A 1006 42.96 -49.30 5.37
C VAL A 1006 44.04 -48.16 5.21
N ILE A 1007 43.59 -46.90 5.40
CA ILE A 1007 44.12 -45.66 6.08
C ILE A 1007 45.47 -44.97 5.73
N SER A 1008 45.41 -43.63 5.50
CA SER A 1008 46.28 -42.58 6.14
C SER A 1008 45.73 -41.14 5.94
N GLN A 1009 46.34 -40.09 6.55
CA GLN A 1009 45.87 -38.68 6.59
C GLN A 1009 46.98 -37.64 6.23
N GLN A 1010 46.63 -36.44 5.70
CA GLN A 1010 47.06 -35.11 6.23
C GLN A 1010 46.59 -33.85 5.43
N HIS A 1011 46.06 -32.85 6.17
CA HIS A 1011 46.16 -31.37 6.07
C HIS A 1011 45.75 -30.47 4.85
N ASN A 1012 45.20 -29.30 5.22
CA ASN A 1012 45.21 -27.94 4.59
C ASN A 1012 44.13 -27.46 3.58
N GLN A 1013 44.10 -26.12 3.41
CA GLN A 1013 42.97 -25.27 2.95
C GLN A 1013 42.90 -24.98 1.43
N PRO A 1014 41.73 -24.56 0.89
CA PRO A 1014 41.52 -24.24 -0.54
C PRO A 1014 41.67 -22.73 -0.88
N PRO A 1015 42.05 -22.40 -2.14
CA PRO A 1015 41.16 -21.62 -3.04
C PRO A 1015 41.40 -21.94 -4.56
N PRO A 1016 40.83 -21.23 -5.57
CA PRO A 1016 39.60 -20.42 -5.67
C PRO A 1016 38.66 -20.87 -6.84
N MET A 1017 37.59 -20.11 -7.11
CA MET A 1017 36.81 -20.19 -8.36
C MET A 1017 37.50 -19.49 -9.55
N GLN A 1018 37.11 -19.85 -10.78
CA GLN A 1018 36.90 -18.85 -11.85
C GLN A 1018 35.84 -19.29 -12.87
N GLN A 1019 35.22 -18.30 -13.54
CA GLN A 1019 34.11 -18.43 -14.48
C GLN A 1019 34.62 -18.48 -15.93
N TYR A 1020 33.83 -19.08 -16.83
CA TYR A 1020 33.76 -18.63 -18.23
C TYR A 1020 32.29 -18.54 -18.71
N TYR A 1021 32.06 -17.62 -19.64
CA TYR A 1021 30.73 -17.22 -20.11
C TYR A 1021 30.17 -18.13 -21.21
N MET A 1022 28.84 -18.17 -21.33
CA MET A 1022 28.19 -18.33 -22.63
C MET A 1022 27.03 -17.34 -22.77
N HIS A 1023 26.73 -16.96 -24.02
CA HIS A 1023 25.79 -15.89 -24.34
C HIS A 1023 24.32 -16.37 -24.32
N PRO A 1024 23.35 -15.50 -23.98
CA PRO A 1024 21.94 -15.76 -24.24
C PRO A 1024 21.66 -15.73 -25.76
N PRO A 1025 20.72 -16.57 -26.26
CA PRO A 1025 20.32 -16.56 -27.67
C PRO A 1025 19.47 -15.32 -28.02
N PRO A 1026 19.39 -14.94 -29.32
CA PRO A 1026 18.60 -13.79 -29.77
C PRO A 1026 17.08 -14.03 -29.63
N PRO A 1027 16.27 -12.95 -29.56
CA PRO A 1027 14.83 -13.06 -29.41
C PRO A 1027 14.18 -13.67 -30.66
N ASN A 1028 13.38 -14.72 -30.47
CA ASN A 1028 12.70 -15.41 -31.56
C ASN A 1028 11.47 -14.60 -32.02
N GLN A 1029 11.67 -13.76 -33.04
CA GLN A 1029 10.60 -13.03 -33.72
C GLN A 1029 9.80 -13.99 -34.62
N ASP A 1030 8.79 -14.65 -34.05
CA ASP A 1030 7.50 -14.89 -34.72
C ASP A 1030 6.49 -15.58 -33.77
N LYS A 1031 5.46 -14.83 -33.38
CA LYS A 1031 4.20 -15.38 -32.85
C LYS A 1031 3.04 -14.64 -33.53
N PRO A 1032 2.15 -15.34 -34.26
CA PRO A 1032 1.00 -14.69 -34.89
C PRO A 1032 0.05 -14.14 -33.83
N TYR A 1033 -0.14 -12.82 -33.83
CA TYR A 1033 -0.97 -12.10 -32.88
C TYR A 1033 -2.45 -12.38 -33.13
N TYR A 1034 -3.13 -13.04 -32.18
CA TYR A 1034 -4.55 -13.38 -32.29
C TYR A 1034 -5.44 -12.29 -31.65
N PRO A 1035 -6.49 -11.80 -32.34
CA PRO A 1035 -7.37 -10.73 -31.81
C PRO A 1035 -8.15 -11.03 -30.53
N SER A 1036 -7.99 -12.21 -29.91
CA SER A 1036 -8.61 -12.60 -28.64
C SER A 1036 -7.74 -12.31 -27.42
N MET A 1037 -6.73 -11.44 -27.55
CA MET A 1037 -5.83 -11.01 -26.46
C MET A 1037 -5.89 -9.50 -26.19
N ASP A 1038 -6.86 -8.79 -26.80
CA ASP A 1038 -7.15 -7.36 -26.58
C ASP A 1038 -8.44 -7.20 -25.75
N PRO A 1039 -8.36 -6.70 -24.50
CA PRO A 1039 -9.54 -6.43 -23.68
C PRO A 1039 -10.43 -5.28 -24.19
N GLN A 1040 -9.92 -4.38 -25.03
CA GLN A 1040 -10.59 -3.12 -25.40
C GLN A 1040 -11.67 -3.27 -26.47
N ARG A 1041 -11.79 -4.44 -27.12
CA ARG A 1041 -12.72 -4.68 -28.25
C ARG A 1041 -13.99 -5.48 -27.91
N MET A 1042 -14.27 -5.72 -26.63
CA MET A 1042 -15.51 -6.37 -26.19
C MET A 1042 -16.70 -5.38 -26.10
N GLY A 1043 -17.09 -4.80 -27.24
CA GLY A 1043 -18.25 -3.91 -27.34
C GLY A 1043 -18.79 -3.83 -28.77
N ALA A 1044 -20.09 -4.08 -28.95
CA ALA A 1044 -20.76 -3.90 -30.24
C ALA A 1044 -21.08 -2.41 -30.44
N VAL A 1045 -20.30 -1.74 -31.29
CA VAL A 1045 -20.57 -0.35 -31.67
C VAL A 1045 -21.82 -0.30 -32.55
N ILE A 1046 -22.93 0.19 -32.00
CA ILE A 1046 -24.12 0.54 -32.77
C ILE A 1046 -23.96 2.01 -33.20
N SER A 1047 -23.78 2.23 -34.50
CA SER A 1047 -23.79 3.56 -35.11
C SER A 1047 -25.23 3.97 -35.45
N THR A 1048 -25.74 5.02 -34.81
CA THR A 1048 -27.01 5.67 -35.19
C THR A 1048 -26.74 7.03 -35.79
N GLN A 1049 -27.02 7.18 -37.09
CA GLN A 1049 -27.12 8.49 -37.74
C GLN A 1049 -28.47 9.15 -37.41
N GLU A 1050 -28.54 10.46 -37.59
CA GLU A 1050 -29.75 11.26 -37.42
C GLU A 1050 -30.78 11.01 -38.54
N ALA A 1051 -32.09 11.01 -38.22
CA ALA A 1051 -33.07 11.94 -38.80
C ALA A 1051 -34.54 11.55 -38.55
N GLY A 1052 -35.33 12.50 -38.04
CA GLY A 1052 -36.67 12.85 -38.58
C GLY A 1052 -37.89 11.94 -38.40
N GLY A 1053 -38.86 12.41 -37.60
CA GLY A 1053 -40.18 12.73 -38.18
C GLY A 1053 -41.44 11.94 -37.74
N SER A 1054 -42.32 12.66 -37.05
CA SER A 1054 -43.80 12.66 -37.19
C SER A 1054 -44.68 11.46 -36.75
N SER A 1055 -45.45 11.71 -35.67
CA SER A 1055 -46.92 11.52 -35.54
C SER A 1055 -47.65 10.32 -36.18
N THR A 1056 -48.41 9.56 -35.37
CA THR A 1056 -49.90 9.60 -35.39
C THR A 1056 -50.52 8.88 -34.17
N GLU A 1057 -51.85 8.85 -34.08
CA GLU A 1057 -52.64 8.60 -32.86
C GLU A 1057 -53.30 7.20 -32.76
N ASN A 1058 -53.98 7.00 -31.62
CA ASN A 1058 -55.30 6.34 -31.46
C ASN A 1058 -55.42 4.83 -31.12
N ASN A 1059 -56.23 4.60 -30.06
CA ASN A 1059 -57.16 3.48 -29.75
C ASN A 1059 -56.73 2.01 -29.96
N GLY A 1060 -57.08 1.07 -29.08
CA GLY A 1060 -57.97 1.11 -27.91
C GLY A 1060 -58.78 -0.20 -27.78
N GLY A 1061 -59.16 -0.59 -26.56
CA GLY A 1061 -59.94 -1.81 -26.25
C GLY A 1061 -59.07 -2.92 -25.62
N SER A 1062 -59.37 -3.51 -24.44
CA SER A 1062 -60.63 -4.09 -23.90
C SER A 1062 -60.92 -5.49 -24.45
N SER A 1063 -61.27 -6.52 -23.66
CA SER A 1063 -61.20 -6.73 -22.19
C SER A 1063 -61.52 -8.21 -21.87
N SER A 1064 -61.30 -8.64 -20.61
CA SER A 1064 -62.15 -9.64 -19.94
C SER A 1064 -61.91 -9.62 -18.43
N SER A 1065 -62.96 -9.89 -17.66
CA SER A 1065 -62.99 -9.74 -16.21
C SER A 1065 -63.71 -10.90 -15.52
N TYR A 1066 -63.37 -11.13 -14.25
CA TYR A 1066 -64.18 -11.87 -13.28
C TYR A 1066 -64.21 -11.08 -11.96
N MET A 1067 -65.29 -11.19 -11.21
CA MET A 1067 -65.65 -10.23 -10.16
C MET A 1067 -66.12 -10.90 -8.86
N MET A 1068 -65.62 -10.39 -7.72
CA MET A 1068 -66.33 -10.26 -6.43
C MET A 1068 -66.65 -11.58 -5.68
N PRO A 1069 -67.05 -11.57 -4.37
CA PRO A 1069 -67.46 -10.45 -3.50
C PRO A 1069 -66.59 -10.21 -2.23
N PRO A 1070 -66.90 -9.19 -1.39
CA PRO A 1070 -65.94 -8.57 -0.46
C PRO A 1070 -66.25 -8.79 1.03
N HIS A 1071 -65.42 -8.20 1.91
CA HIS A 1071 -65.81 -7.83 3.29
C HIS A 1071 -65.33 -6.41 3.64
N GLN A 1072 -66.04 -5.75 4.57
CA GLN A 1072 -65.88 -4.34 4.97
C GLN A 1072 -65.40 -4.19 6.44
N PRO A 1073 -65.04 -2.97 6.91
CA PRO A 1073 -64.14 -2.77 8.06
C PRO A 1073 -64.84 -2.59 9.42
N TYR A 1074 -64.04 -2.55 10.50
CA TYR A 1074 -64.43 -2.06 11.83
C TYR A 1074 -63.42 -1.03 12.41
N PRO A 1075 -63.88 -0.01 13.16
CA PRO A 1075 -63.06 1.09 13.71
C PRO A 1075 -62.57 0.87 15.17
N PRO A 1076 -61.77 1.79 15.78
CA PRO A 1076 -60.93 1.49 16.96
C PRO A 1076 -61.45 1.96 18.33
N ALA A 1077 -60.80 1.49 19.40
CA ALA A 1077 -60.95 1.90 20.82
C ALA A 1077 -59.61 1.72 21.59
N PRO A 1078 -59.41 2.24 22.83
CA PRO A 1078 -58.17 3.00 23.13
C PRO A 1078 -57.29 2.43 24.30
N TYR A 1079 -56.62 3.35 25.04
CA TYR A 1079 -55.64 3.17 26.12
C TYR A 1079 -54.21 2.79 25.67
N GLY A 1080 -53.13 3.53 25.97
CA GLY A 1080 -53.02 4.89 26.54
C GLY A 1080 -52.20 4.98 27.84
N TYR A 1081 -50.90 5.28 27.73
CA TYR A 1081 -50.07 5.83 28.82
C TYR A 1081 -49.00 6.76 28.22
N MET A 1082 -48.80 7.94 28.81
CA MET A 1082 -47.81 8.94 28.35
C MET A 1082 -46.57 8.98 29.27
N PRO A 1083 -45.37 9.27 28.73
CA PRO A 1083 -44.30 9.90 29.49
C PRO A 1083 -44.54 11.42 29.59
N SER A 1084 -44.22 12.03 30.73
CA SER A 1084 -44.27 13.49 30.90
C SER A 1084 -42.90 14.13 30.66
N PRO A 1085 -42.79 15.24 29.90
CA PRO A 1085 -41.51 15.91 29.65
C PRO A 1085 -41.18 16.96 30.72
N TYR A 1086 -39.91 17.07 31.10
CA TYR A 1086 -39.39 18.29 31.71
C TYR A 1086 -38.85 19.23 30.63
N GLN A 1087 -39.41 20.44 30.57
CA GLN A 1087 -38.93 21.51 29.70
C GLN A 1087 -37.66 22.14 30.29
N GLN A 1088 -36.69 22.47 29.44
CA GLN A 1088 -35.78 23.58 29.66
C GLN A 1088 -35.85 24.53 28.46
N GLN A 1089 -35.83 25.84 28.74
CA GLN A 1089 -36.10 26.86 27.73
C GLN A 1089 -34.85 27.19 26.92
N TYR A 1090 -35.00 27.24 25.60
CA TYR A 1090 -34.04 27.91 24.72
C TYR A 1090 -34.20 29.44 24.86
N PRO A 1091 -33.13 30.20 25.13
CA PRO A 1091 -33.10 31.63 24.84
C PRO A 1091 -33.14 31.87 23.33
N GLY A 1092 -33.86 32.90 22.88
CA GLY A 1092 -33.95 33.28 21.47
C GLY A 1092 -32.67 33.93 20.92
N PRO A 1093 -32.55 34.08 19.58
CA PRO A 1093 -31.36 34.62 18.94
C PRO A 1093 -31.18 36.12 19.19
N MET A 1094 -30.01 36.52 19.68
CA MET A 1094 -29.58 37.92 19.67
C MET A 1094 -29.01 38.32 18.29
N HIS A 1095 -29.36 39.52 17.83
CA HIS A 1095 -28.91 40.02 16.53
C HIS A 1095 -27.40 40.30 16.49
N HIS A 1096 -26.75 39.93 15.38
CA HIS A 1096 -25.36 40.32 15.14
C HIS A 1096 -25.24 41.84 14.92
N HIS A 1097 -24.33 42.46 15.67
CA HIS A 1097 -23.65 43.68 15.24
C HIS A 1097 -22.17 43.33 15.01
N TYR A 1098 -21.61 43.80 13.90
CA TYR A 1098 -20.20 43.61 13.58
C TYR A 1098 -19.33 44.46 14.51
N ALA A 1099 -18.35 43.83 15.15
CA ALA A 1099 -17.23 44.50 15.80
C ALA A 1099 -15.94 44.24 14.99
N PRO A 1100 -15.00 45.21 14.87
CA PRO A 1100 -13.72 44.99 14.19
C PRO A 1100 -12.81 43.97 14.90
N PRO A 1101 -11.82 43.38 14.21
CA PRO A 1101 -10.94 42.38 14.81
C PRO A 1101 -10.00 42.97 15.87
N PRO A 1102 -9.64 42.19 16.92
CA PRO A 1102 -8.60 42.59 17.86
C PRO A 1102 -7.23 42.63 17.17
N ALA A 1103 -6.44 43.68 17.45
CA ALA A 1103 -5.12 43.87 16.88
C ALA A 1103 -4.07 42.89 17.47
N ALA A 1104 -2.97 42.71 16.74
CA ALA A 1104 -1.88 41.83 17.16
C ALA A 1104 -1.16 42.34 18.43
N TYR A 1105 -0.80 41.41 19.32
CA TYR A 1105 0.10 41.69 20.44
C TYR A 1105 1.52 41.94 19.93
N GLN A 1106 1.89 43.22 19.78
CA GLN A 1106 3.28 43.61 19.62
C GLN A 1106 4.01 43.55 20.99
N SER A 1107 5.23 43.02 20.96
CA SER A 1107 6.16 43.05 22.09
C SER A 1107 6.59 44.48 22.40
N TYR A 1108 6.54 44.90 23.67
CA TYR A 1108 7.18 46.14 24.13
C TYR A 1108 8.71 46.00 24.14
N PRO A 1109 9.47 46.83 23.41
CA PRO A 1109 10.91 46.94 23.58
C PRO A 1109 11.25 47.93 24.70
N GLN A 1110 12.28 47.62 25.50
CA GLN A 1110 12.99 48.66 26.26
C GLN A 1110 14.20 49.13 25.45
N GLN A 1111 14.34 50.46 25.31
CA GLN A 1111 15.46 51.15 24.68
C GLN A 1111 15.93 52.28 25.64
N PRO A 1112 17.23 52.63 25.68
CA PRO A 1112 17.80 53.42 26.76
C PRO A 1112 17.81 54.95 26.52
N GLY A 1113 17.88 55.71 27.61
CA GLY A 1113 18.13 57.17 27.64
C GLY A 1113 19.15 57.55 28.73
N PRO A 1114 19.86 58.69 28.64
CA PRO A 1114 21.23 58.79 29.17
C PRO A 1114 21.44 59.60 30.48
N GLY A 1115 22.52 59.30 31.21
CA GLY A 1115 22.98 60.08 32.37
C GLY A 1115 24.40 59.78 32.88
N SER A 1116 25.40 60.56 32.41
CA SER A 1116 26.73 60.85 33.02
C SER A 1116 27.74 59.74 33.45
N LYS A 1117 29.02 59.97 33.06
CA LYS A 1117 30.30 59.31 33.49
C LYS A 1117 30.82 59.92 34.83
N PRO A 1118 31.97 59.52 35.44
CA PRO A 1118 32.99 58.47 35.16
C PRO A 1118 33.09 57.43 36.34
N ALA A 1119 34.16 56.68 36.68
CA ALA A 1119 35.59 56.54 36.31
C ALA A 1119 36.11 55.08 36.54
N PRO A 1120 37.37 54.68 36.18
CA PRO A 1120 37.72 53.26 36.05
C PRO A 1120 38.76 52.65 37.05
N SER A 1121 38.59 51.34 37.32
CA SER A 1121 39.63 50.32 37.67
C SER A 1121 40.33 50.43 39.06
N PRO A 1122 41.08 49.39 39.56
CA PRO A 1122 41.38 48.06 38.98
C PRO A 1122 41.22 46.81 39.91
N SER A 1123 41.24 45.63 39.27
CA SER A 1123 41.80 44.31 39.66
C SER A 1123 41.73 43.72 41.10
N ALA A 1124 41.02 42.58 41.20
CA ALA A 1124 41.38 41.29 41.86
C ALA A 1124 41.60 41.15 43.39
N VAL A 1125 41.03 40.07 43.99
CA VAL A 1125 41.64 39.07 44.91
C VAL A 1125 40.58 38.00 45.31
N SER A 1126 40.94 37.01 46.14
CA SER A 1126 40.38 35.65 46.28
C SER A 1126 39.27 35.41 47.34
N ALA A 1127 38.95 34.12 47.54
CA ALA A 1127 37.83 33.53 48.31
C ALA A 1127 37.81 33.78 49.86
N PRO A 1128 36.66 33.51 50.54
CA PRO A 1128 36.42 33.91 51.94
C PRO A 1128 36.55 32.79 53.00
N PRO A 1129 36.69 33.16 54.30
CA PRO A 1129 36.44 32.30 55.47
C PRO A 1129 35.37 32.97 56.44
N PRO A 1130 35.03 32.49 57.65
CA PRO A 1130 33.62 32.20 57.99
C PRO A 1130 33.13 32.67 59.40
N ASP A 1131 31.97 32.13 59.85
CA ASP A 1131 31.61 31.86 61.27
C ASP A 1131 31.29 33.04 62.24
N SER A 1132 30.50 32.91 63.34
CA SER A 1132 29.61 31.82 63.84
C SER A 1132 28.70 32.27 65.03
N ALA A 1133 27.72 31.40 65.38
CA ALA A 1133 27.20 31.11 66.75
C ALA A 1133 26.45 32.19 67.58
N PRO A 1134 25.81 31.82 68.73
CA PRO A 1134 25.33 30.50 69.22
C PRO A 1134 23.79 30.41 69.09
N ALA A 1135 22.96 29.54 69.71
CA ALA A 1135 23.05 28.41 70.67
C ALA A 1135 21.93 27.38 70.29
N GLY A 1136 21.54 26.30 70.99
CA GLY A 1136 21.85 25.68 72.30
C GLY A 1136 20.55 25.21 72.99
N SER A 1137 20.45 24.10 73.73
CA SER A 1137 21.39 23.02 74.07
C SER A 1137 20.64 21.80 74.68
N SER A 1138 21.35 20.75 75.16
CA SER A 1138 20.82 19.59 75.96
C SER A 1138 19.99 18.53 75.17
N ALA A 1139 19.69 17.30 75.61
CA ALA A 1139 20.30 16.30 76.55
C ALA A 1139 19.42 15.01 76.59
N PRO A 1140 19.84 13.86 77.20
CA PRO A 1140 21.18 13.26 77.26
C PRO A 1140 21.24 11.72 76.98
N SER A 1141 22.46 11.19 76.74
CA SER A 1141 22.92 9.77 76.82
C SER A 1141 22.30 8.70 75.88
N GLY A 1142 23.02 7.73 75.28
CA GLY A 1142 24.46 7.33 75.22
C GLY A 1142 24.60 5.87 74.70
N SER A 1143 25.76 5.28 74.31
CA SER A 1143 27.14 5.75 74.06
C SER A 1143 28.03 4.63 73.40
N SER A 1144 29.33 4.92 73.16
CA SER A 1144 30.50 4.02 72.93
C SER A 1144 30.68 3.08 71.70
N GLN A 1145 31.69 3.42 70.88
CA GLN A 1145 32.85 2.63 70.36
C GLN A 1145 32.74 1.39 69.40
N GLN A 1146 33.14 1.65 68.14
CA GLN A 1146 34.11 0.95 67.26
C GLN A 1146 33.94 -0.52 66.75
N PRO A 1147 34.57 -0.89 65.60
CA PRO A 1147 34.39 -2.16 64.86
C PRO A 1147 35.67 -3.07 64.93
N PRO A 1148 35.90 -4.12 64.09
CA PRO A 1148 35.04 -4.81 63.10
C PRO A 1148 35.00 -6.36 63.29
N THR A 1149 34.33 -7.11 62.39
CA THR A 1149 34.82 -8.34 61.69
C THR A 1149 33.67 -9.05 60.92
N ALA A 1150 33.93 -10.23 60.33
CA ALA A 1150 33.24 -10.77 59.16
C ALA A 1150 32.37 -12.02 59.40
N SER A 1151 31.78 -12.48 58.30
CA SER A 1151 31.53 -13.89 57.91
C SER A 1151 30.33 -14.70 58.43
N THR A 1152 29.59 -15.20 57.43
CA THR A 1152 29.05 -16.56 57.24
C THR A 1152 27.74 -17.07 57.90
N THR A 1153 26.87 -17.52 56.98
CA THR A 1153 26.06 -18.78 56.96
C THR A 1153 24.76 -18.96 57.76
N THR A 1154 23.85 -19.69 57.08
CA THR A 1154 22.82 -20.66 57.59
C THR A 1154 21.58 -20.11 58.33
N ASP A 1155 20.36 -20.64 58.11
CA ASP A 1155 19.87 -21.56 57.05
C ASP A 1155 18.32 -21.52 56.89
N SER A 1156 17.82 -22.19 55.85
CA SER A 1156 16.54 -22.94 55.77
C SER A 1156 15.17 -22.26 56.00
N SER A 1157 14.32 -22.39 54.96
CA SER A 1157 12.83 -22.51 54.99
C SER A 1157 11.98 -21.31 55.47
N GLN A 1158 10.75 -21.11 54.98
CA GLN A 1158 9.94 -21.89 54.01
C GLN A 1158 9.70 -21.14 52.70
#